data_AF-A0A848B2F7-F1
#
_entry.id   AF-A0A848B2F7-F1
#
_cell.length_a   1.000
_cell.length_b   1.000
_cell.length_c   1.000
_cell.angle_alpha   90.00
_cell.angle_beta   90.00
_cell.angle_gamma   90.00
#
_symmetry.space_group_name_H-M   'P 1'
#
loop_
_entity.id
_entity.type
_entity.pdbx_description
1 polymer ?
#
loop_
_entity_poly.entity_id
_entity_poly.type
_entity_poly.pdbx_seq_one_letter_code
_entity_poly.pdbx_strand_id
1 'polypeptide(L)'
;MYRWLLLILTLGALSVPGRSATLDERAPDWDVMLKHFQLLADNYNAMIRDRRGSILKQFGEYDRILTFTENQSAKFDFLLDSYGDTGGFEALMRCRQISDLKQQFDDYLLQLERNCEILSDALERLKRLKADLEEDFNTASAAPFQAQLRQCLTAAERLENEFASLLKESQAYLKKFTETDRKVDALNTLAEQKRRQIVDGIFMKRGTSLWERVRNWGSWSGFRTGIREIFTLWRLNLTNWLELRIPTTGSFWARLLTVFLAIAIPVVPLGRRLIYPWFNRLAVIHEDEVSRGWFSAGLLLGSATAALWCAPGWLNGSDSSFIETLTTSFSAFTMLVFSIAFRLKVENARRSMELYVPVVIQHLIGAGLYLALAPFDVLQLVVIPVNLLVALSVAMIVCRRKLDWIDLLFGVATIAAALLAVVFAAAGQPYLGFTVTLGWLLVIARIQVTLVLTRALLNHERKKPGPQKKILINNLLLPLLWIWSAVQIFLWVTATYYVQESTFNWMGSRISLPQDLLSITPARLAGLLIAALVLRFVLKSLRELVHRKYDRRIGSGFLASVLTLGAYLAWVLFALTGLMLMEAKYSSLLVMLGGLSMGVGLALKSSLENCLAALTILAGQLVRNGDYIEVDGIYGCVRKIGFRSTVMETEEGAVLTIPNTQLVDSKFLNWTRSNPLRRVELLVDVAYNSDLAKVTELLRKVVANTEGVQSFPVPEILCRGLEASSIRFAVFFWAAEPRWWQTQARLRCRVLEIFRENGIEIPFNQLDVTVKHS
;
A
#
# COMPACT_ATOMS: atom_id res chain seq x y z
N MET A 1 17.86 -12.81 25.23
CA MET A 1 17.72 -13.77 26.35
C MET A 1 17.28 -13.11 27.66
N TYR A 2 17.42 -11.79 27.83
CA TYR A 2 16.97 -11.03 29.02
C TYR A 2 15.44 -10.77 29.12
N ARG A 3 14.68 -10.92 28.01
CA ARG A 3 13.22 -10.71 27.98
C ARG A 3 12.39 -11.78 28.70
N TRP A 4 12.97 -12.94 29.01
CA TRP A 4 12.27 -14.03 29.72
C TRP A 4 12.41 -13.94 31.26
N LEU A 5 13.39 -13.18 31.76
CA LEU A 5 13.55 -12.95 33.21
C LEU A 5 12.58 -11.88 33.74
N LEU A 6 12.22 -10.90 32.91
CA LEU A 6 11.19 -9.90 33.23
C LEU A 6 9.76 -10.48 33.22
N LEU A 7 9.51 -11.54 32.44
CA LEU A 7 8.21 -12.19 32.35
C LEU A 7 7.92 -13.10 33.56
N ILE A 8 8.96 -13.61 34.23
CA ILE A 8 8.84 -14.37 35.48
C ILE A 8 8.64 -13.44 36.69
N LEU A 9 9.06 -12.18 36.61
CA LEU A 9 8.79 -11.16 37.65
C LEU A 9 7.42 -10.49 37.52
N THR A 10 6.75 -10.60 36.37
CA THR A 10 5.38 -10.08 36.16
C THR A 10 4.29 -11.15 36.30
N LEU A 11 4.63 -12.39 36.66
CA LEU A 11 3.69 -13.52 36.80
C LEU A 11 3.63 -14.09 38.23
N GLY A 12 3.76 -13.23 39.23
CA GLY A 12 3.44 -13.55 40.64
C GLY A 12 2.16 -12.87 41.16
N ALA A 13 1.50 -12.04 40.36
CA ALA A 13 0.31 -11.29 40.75
C ALA A 13 -0.86 -11.56 39.78
N LEU A 14 -1.31 -12.82 39.73
CA LEU A 14 -2.63 -13.16 39.20
C LEU A 14 -3.56 -13.44 40.39
N SER A 15 -4.45 -12.47 40.61
CA SER A 15 -5.88 -12.69 40.90
C SER A 15 -6.27 -13.61 42.07
N VAL A 16 -6.82 -12.99 43.11
CA VAL A 16 -8.17 -13.37 43.59
C VAL A 16 -9.01 -12.09 43.72
N PRO A 17 -10.24 -12.08 43.18
CA PRO A 17 -11.07 -10.88 42.99
C PRO A 17 -11.78 -10.44 44.28
N GLY A 18 -12.32 -9.22 44.25
CA GLY A 18 -13.23 -8.71 45.26
C GLY A 18 -14.37 -9.68 45.57
N ARG A 19 -14.56 -9.94 46.87
CA ARG A 19 -15.84 -10.36 47.43
C ARG A 19 -16.09 -9.54 48.67
N SER A 20 -17.11 -8.70 48.61
CA SER A 20 -17.88 -8.26 49.76
C SER A 20 -18.29 -9.50 50.57
N ALA A 21 -17.70 -9.66 51.75
CA ALA A 21 -18.20 -10.57 52.77
C ALA A 21 -18.21 -9.80 54.08
N THR A 22 -19.41 -9.38 54.47
CA THR A 22 -19.77 -9.04 55.84
C THR A 22 -19.22 -10.12 56.76
N LEU A 23 -18.24 -9.79 57.60
CA LEU A 23 -17.76 -10.66 58.66
C LEU A 23 -18.17 -10.02 59.99
N ASP A 24 -19.04 -10.77 60.66
CA ASP A 24 -19.56 -10.59 62.01
C ASP A 24 -18.48 -10.22 63.02
N GLU A 25 -18.94 -9.47 64.03
CA GLU A 25 -18.29 -9.17 65.30
C GLU A 25 -17.77 -10.44 66.00
N ARG A 26 -16.56 -10.89 65.68
CA ARG A 26 -15.73 -11.72 66.57
C ARG A 26 -14.25 -11.32 66.42
N ALA A 27 -13.57 -11.26 67.57
CA ALA A 27 -12.23 -10.72 67.74
C ALA A 27 -11.26 -11.13 66.61
N PRO A 28 -10.41 -10.19 66.12
CA PRO A 28 -9.45 -10.48 65.07
C PRO A 28 -8.52 -11.62 65.51
N ASP A 29 -8.42 -12.65 64.65
CA ASP A 29 -7.52 -13.78 64.86
C ASP A 29 -6.09 -13.29 64.57
N TRP A 30 -5.51 -12.62 65.56
CA TRP A 30 -4.27 -11.86 65.47
C TRP A 30 -3.09 -12.68 64.93
N ASP A 31 -3.12 -14.00 65.09
CA ASP A 31 -2.07 -14.93 64.65
C ASP A 31 -2.00 -15.07 63.11
N VAL A 32 -3.14 -14.89 62.42
CA VAL A 32 -3.22 -14.91 60.94
C VAL A 32 -2.73 -13.59 60.36
N MET A 33 -3.14 -12.46 60.96
CA MET A 33 -2.66 -11.12 60.62
C MET A 33 -1.15 -11.02 60.82
N LEU A 34 -0.62 -11.56 61.93
CA LEU A 34 0.81 -11.51 62.21
C LEU A 34 1.66 -12.27 61.21
N LYS A 35 1.22 -13.48 60.83
CA LYS A 35 1.88 -14.29 59.79
C LYS A 35 1.86 -13.57 58.44
N HIS A 36 0.77 -12.87 58.12
CA HIS A 36 0.68 -12.09 56.89
C HIS A 36 1.69 -10.93 56.88
N PHE A 37 1.80 -10.19 57.99
CA PHE A 37 2.76 -9.09 58.13
C PHE A 37 4.22 -9.56 58.13
N GLN A 38 4.53 -10.68 58.80
CA GLN A 38 5.88 -11.28 58.77
C GLN A 38 6.26 -11.74 57.36
N LEU A 39 5.32 -12.37 56.62
CA LEU A 39 5.55 -12.80 55.25
C LEU A 39 5.75 -11.61 54.29
N LEU A 40 5.00 -10.53 54.48
CA LEU A 40 5.18 -9.27 53.75
C LEU A 40 6.56 -8.65 54.05
N ALA A 41 6.92 -8.53 55.33
CA ALA A 41 8.21 -7.98 55.75
C ALA A 41 9.39 -8.80 55.21
N ASP A 42 9.29 -10.13 55.23
CA ASP A 42 10.32 -11.03 54.70
C ASP A 42 10.43 -10.95 53.17
N ASN A 43 9.30 -10.86 52.45
CA ASN A 43 9.28 -10.67 51.01
C ASN A 43 9.89 -9.31 50.61
N TYR A 44 9.57 -8.23 51.34
CA TYR A 44 10.20 -6.93 51.13
C TYR A 44 11.71 -6.99 51.44
N ASN A 45 12.11 -7.59 52.56
CA ASN A 45 13.53 -7.76 52.92
C ASN A 45 14.33 -8.58 51.89
N ALA A 46 13.74 -9.65 51.33
CA ALA A 46 14.35 -10.46 50.28
C ALA A 46 14.49 -9.67 48.97
N MET A 47 13.43 -8.96 48.56
CA MET A 47 13.47 -8.08 47.39
C MET A 47 14.55 -6.99 47.55
N ILE A 48 14.71 -6.44 48.75
CA ILE A 48 15.68 -5.38 49.05
C ILE A 48 17.11 -5.88 48.98
N ARG A 49 17.39 -7.07 49.53
CA ARG A 49 18.75 -7.63 49.54
C ARG A 49 19.25 -7.94 48.11
N ASP A 50 18.37 -8.48 47.28
CA ASP A 50 18.65 -8.76 45.87
C ASP A 50 18.81 -7.47 45.05
N ARG A 51 17.91 -6.50 45.26
CA ARG A 51 17.89 -5.25 44.50
C ARG A 51 19.01 -4.29 44.90
N ARG A 52 19.41 -4.25 46.17
CA ARG A 52 20.58 -3.49 46.65
C ARG A 52 21.88 -3.99 46.01
N GLY A 53 22.09 -5.31 45.94
CA GLY A 53 23.27 -5.89 45.31
C GLY A 53 23.35 -5.56 43.81
N SER A 54 22.19 -5.55 43.13
CA SER A 54 22.07 -5.16 41.73
C SER A 54 22.31 -3.67 41.51
N ILE A 55 21.67 -2.79 42.30
CA ILE A 55 21.80 -1.33 42.20
C ILE A 55 23.22 -0.86 42.51
N LEU A 56 23.88 -1.43 43.53
CA LEU A 56 25.26 -1.08 43.85
C LEU A 56 26.25 -1.52 42.75
N LYS A 57 26.03 -2.68 42.12
CA LYS A 57 26.80 -3.08 40.93
C LYS A 57 26.55 -2.13 39.77
N GLN A 58 25.31 -1.71 39.57
CA GLN A 58 24.94 -0.74 38.53
C GLN A 58 25.56 0.63 38.78
N PHE A 59 25.68 1.11 40.03
CA PHE A 59 26.36 2.39 40.31
C PHE A 59 27.83 2.37 39.90
N GLY A 60 28.54 1.26 40.12
CA GLY A 60 29.91 1.11 39.62
C GLY A 60 30.01 1.06 38.10
N GLU A 61 29.01 0.53 37.41
CA GLU A 61 28.91 0.58 35.95
C GLU A 61 28.55 1.99 35.44
N TYR A 62 27.61 2.67 36.08
CA TYR A 62 27.21 4.04 35.74
C TYR A 62 28.37 5.01 35.88
N ASP A 63 29.19 4.90 36.94
CA ASP A 63 30.38 5.75 37.12
C ASP A 63 31.43 5.52 36.02
N ARG A 64 31.64 4.25 35.63
CA ARG A 64 32.50 3.91 34.49
C ARG A 64 31.97 4.49 33.18
N ILE A 65 30.67 4.39 32.94
CA ILE A 65 30.01 4.90 31.73
C ILE A 65 30.09 6.42 31.69
N LEU A 66 29.82 7.11 32.80
CA LEU A 66 29.89 8.56 32.90
C LEU A 66 31.32 9.04 32.59
N THR A 67 32.31 8.47 33.27
CA THR A 67 33.73 8.82 33.08
C THR A 67 34.22 8.50 31.66
N PHE A 68 33.77 7.38 31.08
CA PHE A 68 34.07 7.03 29.70
C PHE A 68 33.47 8.07 28.73
N THR A 69 32.21 8.44 28.93
CA THR A 69 31.49 9.38 28.07
C THR A 69 32.08 10.78 28.14
N GLU A 70 32.44 11.27 29.32
CA GLU A 70 33.10 12.57 29.49
C GLU A 70 34.47 12.60 28.80
N ASN A 71 35.29 11.55 28.97
CA ASN A 71 36.59 11.45 28.31
C ASN A 71 36.47 11.37 26.78
N GLN A 72 35.51 10.60 26.25
CA GLN A 72 35.28 10.53 24.82
C GLN A 72 34.74 11.85 24.27
N SER A 73 33.82 12.49 24.98
CA SER A 73 33.25 13.80 24.61
C SER A 73 34.35 14.86 24.48
N ALA A 74 35.21 15.02 25.50
CA ALA A 74 36.33 15.96 25.45
C ALA A 74 37.31 15.67 24.30
N LYS A 75 37.57 14.39 24.03
CA LYS A 75 38.41 13.98 22.90
C LYS A 75 37.75 14.31 21.56
N PHE A 76 36.45 14.10 21.42
CA PHE A 76 35.71 14.39 20.20
C PHE A 76 35.58 15.88 19.92
N ASP A 77 35.39 16.70 20.96
CA ASP A 77 35.34 18.17 20.86
C ASP A 77 36.66 18.72 20.31
N PHE A 78 37.79 18.33 20.91
CA PHE A 78 39.13 18.67 20.42
C PHE A 78 39.37 18.22 18.96
N LEU A 79 38.96 16.99 18.65
CA LEU A 79 39.14 16.42 17.31
C LEU A 79 38.30 17.15 16.27
N LEU A 80 37.02 17.45 16.57
CA LEU A 80 36.12 18.18 15.66
C LEU A 80 36.67 19.56 15.32
N ASP A 81 37.35 20.23 16.24
CA ASP A 81 37.99 21.53 16.01
C ASP A 81 39.31 21.43 15.23
N SER A 82 39.99 20.30 15.28
CA SER A 82 41.26 20.08 14.57
C SER A 82 41.10 19.76 13.07
N TYR A 83 39.93 19.30 12.63
CA TYR A 83 39.70 18.99 11.21
C TYR A 83 39.33 20.26 10.42
N GLY A 84 40.22 20.70 9.53
CA GLY A 84 39.91 21.64 8.45
C GLY A 84 39.09 21.02 7.30
N ASP A 85 38.85 21.78 6.24
CA ASP A 85 38.00 21.41 5.07
C ASP A 85 38.41 20.12 4.31
N THR A 86 39.58 19.54 4.58
CA THR A 86 40.19 18.48 3.76
C THR A 86 39.92 17.04 4.23
N GLY A 87 39.36 16.84 5.43
CA GLY A 87 39.16 15.54 6.08
C GLY A 87 37.74 14.95 6.00
N GLY A 88 36.99 15.18 4.91
CA GLY A 88 35.55 14.97 4.84
C GLY A 88 35.03 13.61 5.36
N PHE A 89 35.57 12.48 4.91
CA PHE A 89 35.11 11.15 5.35
C PHE A 89 35.43 10.84 6.82
N GLU A 90 36.56 11.33 7.32
CA GLU A 90 37.00 11.13 8.69
C GLU A 90 36.13 11.92 9.65
N ALA A 91 35.87 13.19 9.32
CA ALA A 91 34.93 14.03 10.04
C ALA A 91 33.52 13.43 10.03
N LEU A 92 33.02 12.91 8.90
CA LEU A 92 31.73 12.20 8.83
C LEU A 92 31.66 10.98 9.77
N MET A 93 32.72 10.17 9.81
CA MET A 93 32.79 9.01 10.71
C MET A 93 32.79 9.43 12.18
N ARG A 94 33.53 10.48 12.54
CA ARG A 94 33.55 11.00 13.92
C ARG A 94 32.21 11.57 14.34
N CYS A 95 31.52 12.28 13.43
CA CYS A 95 30.18 12.76 13.69
C CYS A 95 29.21 11.60 13.99
N ARG A 96 29.33 10.48 13.26
CA ARG A 96 28.54 9.28 13.55
C ARG A 96 28.88 8.65 14.90
N GLN A 97 30.17 8.56 15.26
CA GLN A 97 30.58 8.01 16.55
C GLN A 97 30.03 8.82 17.73
N ILE A 98 29.93 10.14 17.59
CA ILE A 98 29.32 11.02 18.59
C ILE A 98 27.81 10.70 18.72
N SER A 99 27.13 10.52 17.59
CA SER A 99 25.71 10.12 17.58
C SER A 99 25.49 8.73 18.20
N ASP A 100 26.33 7.75 17.88
CA ASP A 100 26.26 6.40 18.46
C ASP A 100 26.53 6.43 19.97
N LEU A 101 27.50 7.23 20.42
CA LEU A 101 27.81 7.45 21.84
C LEU A 101 26.61 8.07 22.58
N LYS A 102 25.99 9.08 21.98
CA LYS A 102 24.78 9.73 22.53
C LYS A 102 23.63 8.74 22.66
N GLN A 103 23.36 7.94 21.62
CA GLN A 103 22.31 6.93 21.67
C GLN A 103 22.53 5.89 22.78
N GLN A 104 23.77 5.41 22.94
CA GLN A 104 24.11 4.49 24.04
C GLN A 104 23.90 5.17 25.40
N PHE A 105 24.30 6.43 25.54
CA PHE A 105 24.14 7.20 26.78
C PHE A 105 22.66 7.41 27.14
N ASP A 106 21.81 7.71 26.15
CA ASP A 106 20.36 7.86 26.33
C ASP A 106 19.68 6.58 26.83
N ASP A 107 20.08 5.42 26.31
CA ASP A 107 19.56 4.12 26.77
C ASP A 107 19.87 3.88 28.26
N TYR A 108 21.05 4.29 28.72
CA TYR A 108 21.42 4.21 30.14
C TYR A 108 20.69 5.25 31.00
N LEU A 109 20.54 6.47 30.50
CA LEU A 109 19.77 7.53 31.18
C LEU A 109 18.32 7.08 31.42
N LEU A 110 17.67 6.53 30.38
CA LEU A 110 16.30 6.03 30.46
C LEU A 110 16.15 4.86 31.46
N GLN A 111 17.15 3.98 31.56
CA GLN A 111 17.17 2.92 32.57
C GLN A 111 17.27 3.49 33.99
N LEU A 112 18.11 4.52 34.19
CA LEU A 112 18.28 5.18 35.48
C LEU A 112 17.01 5.94 35.91
N GLU A 113 16.35 6.64 34.98
CA GLU A 113 15.06 7.29 35.21
C GLU A 113 13.99 6.30 35.67
N ARG A 114 13.83 5.19 34.96
CA ARG A 114 12.90 4.11 35.34
C ARG A 114 13.20 3.53 36.71
N ASN A 115 14.48 3.36 37.05
CA ASN A 115 14.87 2.87 38.37
C ASN A 115 14.49 3.87 39.48
N CYS A 116 14.67 5.17 39.25
CA CYS A 116 14.24 6.21 40.19
C CYS A 116 12.71 6.23 40.37
N GLU A 117 11.94 6.10 39.28
CA GLU A 117 10.47 6.00 39.34
C GLU A 117 10.02 4.80 40.18
N ILE A 118 10.57 3.61 39.93
CA ILE A 118 10.18 2.41 40.67
C ILE A 118 10.55 2.53 42.16
N LEU A 119 11.71 3.11 42.47
CA LEU A 119 12.11 3.35 43.86
C LEU A 119 11.19 4.37 44.55
N SER A 120 10.73 5.39 43.83
CA SER A 120 9.79 6.38 44.36
C SER A 120 8.40 5.79 44.64
N ASP A 121 7.85 4.98 43.74
CA ASP A 121 6.55 4.30 43.93
C ASP A 121 6.63 3.27 45.09
N ALA A 122 7.74 2.54 45.18
CA ALA A 122 7.97 1.62 46.30
C ALA A 122 8.04 2.35 47.65
N LEU A 123 8.71 3.51 47.71
CA LEU A 123 8.79 4.33 48.92
C LEU A 123 7.41 4.89 49.31
N GLU A 124 6.59 5.32 48.35
CA GLU A 124 5.25 5.82 48.61
C GLU A 124 4.31 4.73 49.16
N ARG A 125 4.39 3.52 48.61
CA ARG A 125 3.65 2.35 49.13
C ARG A 125 4.08 1.96 50.55
N LEU A 126 5.38 2.02 50.84
CA LEU A 126 5.92 1.76 52.19
C LEU A 126 5.43 2.81 53.20
N LYS A 127 5.35 4.09 52.81
CA LYS A 127 4.80 5.16 53.66
C LYS A 127 3.32 4.94 53.96
N ARG A 128 2.53 4.50 52.98
CA ARG A 128 1.11 4.16 53.18
C ARG A 128 0.96 2.97 54.13
N LEU A 129 1.72 1.89 53.89
CA LEU A 129 1.72 0.71 54.77
C LEU A 129 2.12 1.06 56.22
N LYS A 130 3.09 1.96 56.39
CA LYS A 130 3.50 2.47 57.71
C LYS A 130 2.38 3.27 58.38
N ALA A 131 1.68 4.13 57.65
CA ALA A 131 0.54 4.89 58.17
C ALA A 131 -0.60 3.96 58.63
N ASP A 132 -0.92 2.94 57.83
CA ASP A 132 -1.93 1.91 58.18
C ASP A 132 -1.50 1.14 59.46
N LEU A 133 -0.22 0.77 59.55
CA LEU A 133 0.35 0.11 60.74
C LEU A 133 0.37 1.02 61.99
N GLU A 134 0.58 2.32 61.82
CA GLU A 134 0.50 3.29 62.93
C GLU A 134 -0.94 3.45 63.44
N GLU A 135 -1.93 3.44 62.55
CA GLU A 135 -3.35 3.47 62.90
C GLU A 135 -3.78 2.19 63.64
N ASP A 136 -3.36 1.02 63.15
CA ASP A 136 -3.59 -0.28 63.80
C ASP A 136 -2.88 -0.39 65.17
N PHE A 137 -1.70 0.22 65.32
CA PHE A 137 -0.98 0.28 66.60
C PHE A 137 -1.75 1.08 67.65
N ASN A 138 -2.33 2.20 67.24
CA ASN A 138 -3.05 3.12 68.13
C ASN A 138 -4.43 2.59 68.56
N THR A 139 -5.03 1.65 67.80
CA THR A 139 -6.33 1.04 68.09
C THR A 139 -6.24 -0.28 68.88
N ALA A 140 -5.06 -0.89 68.96
CA ALA A 140 -4.86 -2.18 69.62
C ALA A 140 -4.73 -2.09 71.15
N SER A 141 -5.54 -2.88 71.88
CA SER A 141 -5.62 -2.89 73.35
C SER A 141 -4.92 -4.08 74.05
N ALA A 142 -4.33 -5.03 73.30
CA ALA A 142 -3.67 -6.23 73.85
C ALA A 142 -2.12 -6.15 73.82
N ALA A 143 -1.48 -6.35 74.99
CA ALA A 143 -0.03 -6.20 75.19
C ALA A 143 0.91 -7.06 74.30
N PRO A 144 0.66 -8.37 74.06
CA PRO A 144 1.56 -9.16 73.20
C PRO A 144 1.49 -8.75 71.72
N PHE A 145 0.33 -8.25 71.27
CA PHE A 145 0.12 -7.80 69.90
C PHE A 145 0.79 -6.45 69.63
N GLN A 146 0.72 -5.50 70.56
CA GLN A 146 1.46 -4.24 70.48
C GLN A 146 2.99 -4.45 70.34
N ALA A 147 3.55 -5.47 71.01
CA ALA A 147 4.99 -5.75 70.93
C ALA A 147 5.43 -6.20 69.52
N GLN A 148 4.62 -7.01 68.84
CA GLN A 148 4.91 -7.52 67.50
C GLN A 148 4.62 -6.47 66.41
N LEU A 149 3.58 -5.67 66.61
CA LEU A 149 3.27 -4.56 65.69
C LEU A 149 4.33 -3.47 65.78
N ARG A 150 4.90 -3.23 66.97
CA ARG A 150 6.08 -2.37 67.16
C ARG A 150 7.32 -2.90 66.43
N GLN A 151 7.54 -4.21 66.39
CA GLN A 151 8.62 -4.81 65.57
C GLN A 151 8.40 -4.58 64.07
N CYS A 152 7.16 -4.72 63.59
CA CYS A 152 6.80 -4.47 62.19
C CYS A 152 6.95 -2.98 61.82
N LEU A 153 6.55 -2.08 62.72
CA LEU A 153 6.67 -0.63 62.54
C LEU A 153 8.14 -0.19 62.53
N THR A 154 8.97 -0.73 63.42
CA THR A 154 10.42 -0.50 63.43
C THR A 154 11.09 -1.05 62.16
N ALA A 155 10.63 -2.20 61.65
CA ALA A 155 11.12 -2.74 60.38
C ALA A 155 10.69 -1.86 59.20
N ALA A 156 9.44 -1.42 59.15
CA ALA A 156 8.93 -0.51 58.12
C ALA A 156 9.68 0.83 58.12
N GLU A 157 9.95 1.43 59.28
CA GLU A 157 10.75 2.64 59.43
C GLU A 157 12.19 2.47 58.92
N ARG A 158 12.81 1.33 59.24
CA ARG A 158 14.14 1.01 58.73
C ARG A 158 14.13 0.91 57.20
N LEU A 159 13.13 0.25 56.63
CA LEU A 159 12.99 0.10 55.19
C LEU A 159 12.71 1.43 54.49
N GLU A 160 11.83 2.27 55.06
CA GLU A 160 11.55 3.61 54.56
C GLU A 160 12.84 4.45 54.47
N ASN A 161 13.65 4.45 55.54
CA ASN A 161 14.92 5.17 55.57
C ASN A 161 15.94 4.62 54.56
N GLU A 162 16.04 3.30 54.42
CA GLU A 162 16.92 2.66 53.44
C GLU A 162 16.49 2.99 51.99
N PHE A 163 15.21 2.90 51.65
CA PHE A 163 14.70 3.30 50.32
C PHE A 163 14.86 4.80 50.06
N ALA A 164 14.63 5.65 51.07
CA ALA A 164 14.85 7.09 50.95
C ALA A 164 16.32 7.41 50.66
N SER A 165 17.27 6.71 51.30
CA SER A 165 18.71 6.88 51.02
C SER A 165 19.09 6.42 49.61
N LEU A 166 18.63 5.26 49.17
CA LEU A 166 18.90 4.72 47.82
C LEU A 166 18.28 5.60 46.72
N LEU A 167 17.07 6.12 46.96
CA LEU A 167 16.42 7.07 46.07
C LEU A 167 17.24 8.38 45.99
N LYS A 168 17.74 8.88 47.12
CA LYS A 168 18.57 10.09 47.16
C LYS A 168 19.89 9.90 46.40
N GLU A 169 20.55 8.75 46.56
CA GLU A 169 21.78 8.42 45.81
C GLU A 169 21.52 8.29 44.31
N SER A 170 20.46 7.55 43.91
CA SER A 170 20.09 7.39 42.50
C SER A 170 19.68 8.73 41.85
N GLN A 171 18.98 9.61 42.57
CA GLN A 171 18.69 10.97 42.11
C GLN A 171 19.95 11.84 41.96
N ALA A 172 20.95 11.66 42.82
CA ALA A 172 22.23 12.36 42.67
C ALA A 172 23.00 11.91 41.42
N TYR A 173 22.98 10.60 41.12
CA TYR A 173 23.50 10.08 39.84
C TYR A 173 22.69 10.60 38.66
N LEU A 174 21.35 10.57 38.73
CA LEU A 174 20.49 11.09 37.67
C LEU A 174 20.86 12.53 37.34
N LYS A 175 21.01 13.39 38.36
CA LYS A 175 21.43 14.79 38.16
C LYS A 175 22.77 14.91 37.43
N LYS A 176 23.80 14.13 37.82
CA LYS A 176 25.11 14.11 37.13
C LYS A 176 24.99 13.62 35.68
N PHE A 177 24.17 12.60 35.46
CA PHE A 177 23.89 12.06 34.13
C PHE A 177 23.19 13.11 33.26
N THR A 178 22.18 13.83 33.77
CA THR A 178 21.49 14.91 33.04
C THR A 178 22.41 16.10 32.73
N GLU A 179 23.37 16.41 33.60
CA GLU A 179 24.37 17.45 33.31
C GLU A 179 25.34 17.04 32.20
N THR A 180 25.76 15.76 32.20
CA THR A 180 26.60 15.18 31.14
C THR A 180 25.82 15.07 29.82
N ASP A 181 24.55 14.72 29.90
CA ASP A 181 23.62 14.62 28.77
C ASP A 181 23.57 15.91 27.96
N ARG A 182 23.40 17.05 28.64
CA ARG A 182 23.39 18.38 27.99
C ARG A 182 24.70 18.67 27.23
N LYS A 183 25.85 18.23 27.75
CA LYS A 183 27.14 18.40 27.07
C LYS A 183 27.24 17.51 25.83
N VAL A 184 26.83 16.25 25.96
CA VAL A 184 26.83 15.28 24.84
C VAL A 184 25.81 15.69 23.77
N ASP A 185 24.67 16.25 24.15
CA ASP A 185 23.66 16.81 23.25
C ASP A 185 24.19 18.00 22.43
N ALA A 186 24.86 18.94 23.09
CA ALA A 186 25.48 20.07 22.41
C ALA A 186 26.54 19.61 21.41
N LEU A 187 27.37 18.64 21.81
CA LEU A 187 28.38 18.02 20.94
C LEU A 187 27.73 17.30 19.75
N ASN A 188 26.66 16.54 19.98
CA ASN A 188 25.93 15.82 18.93
C ASN A 188 25.26 16.80 17.94
N THR A 189 24.70 17.90 18.44
CA THR A 189 24.11 18.95 17.60
C THR A 189 25.18 19.59 16.69
N LEU A 190 26.35 19.91 17.24
CA LEU A 190 27.49 20.42 16.48
C LEU A 190 27.98 19.41 15.44
N ALA A 191 28.10 18.14 15.83
CA ALA A 191 28.48 17.04 14.95
C ALA A 191 27.49 16.88 13.78
N GLU A 192 26.18 16.93 14.04
CA GLU A 192 25.16 16.91 13.00
C GLU A 192 25.26 18.10 12.03
N GLN A 193 25.51 19.30 12.56
CA GLN A 193 25.66 20.51 11.74
C GLN A 193 26.89 20.40 10.82
N LYS A 194 28.05 20.01 11.36
CA LYS A 194 29.27 19.75 10.58
C LYS A 194 29.05 18.63 9.56
N ARG A 195 28.37 17.54 9.94
CA ARG A 195 28.00 16.43 9.04
C ARG A 195 27.22 16.93 7.83
N ARG A 196 26.19 17.76 8.04
CA ARG A 196 25.38 18.34 6.95
C ARG A 196 26.22 19.21 6.03
N GLN A 197 27.06 20.09 6.58
CA GLN A 197 27.96 20.93 5.78
C GLN A 197 28.92 20.11 4.90
N ILE A 198 29.48 19.03 5.44
CA ILE A 198 30.37 18.14 4.69
C ILE A 198 29.61 17.42 3.58
N VAL A 199 28.42 16.88 3.86
CA VAL A 199 27.57 16.20 2.86
C VAL A 199 27.20 17.17 1.72
N ASP A 200 26.75 18.38 2.05
CA ASP A 200 26.44 19.40 1.05
C ASP A 200 27.68 19.79 0.23
N GLY A 201 28.85 19.87 0.88
CA GLY A 201 30.13 20.05 0.20
C GLY A 201 30.46 18.94 -0.78
N ILE A 202 30.21 17.67 -0.42
CA ILE A 202 30.47 16.49 -1.27
C ILE A 202 29.61 16.49 -2.53
N PHE A 203 28.33 16.86 -2.42
CA PHE A 203 27.37 16.79 -3.54
C PHE A 203 27.27 18.09 -4.36
N MET A 204 27.41 19.26 -3.73
CA MET A 204 27.13 20.55 -4.37
C MET A 204 28.38 21.36 -4.71
N LYS A 205 29.49 21.22 -3.98
CA LYS A 205 30.74 21.94 -4.30
C LYS A 205 31.62 21.13 -5.25
N ARG A 206 32.08 21.75 -6.33
CA ARG A 206 33.03 21.17 -7.27
C ARG A 206 34.45 21.42 -6.76
N GLY A 207 35.22 20.35 -6.55
CA GLY A 207 36.65 20.45 -6.22
C GLY A 207 37.51 20.75 -7.45
N THR A 208 38.83 20.81 -7.28
CA THR A 208 39.77 21.02 -8.40
C THR A 208 39.64 19.89 -9.42
N SER A 209 39.43 20.26 -10.68
CA SER A 209 39.35 19.27 -11.75
C SER A 209 40.72 18.61 -11.98
N LEU A 210 40.72 17.40 -12.51
CA LEU A 210 41.97 16.70 -12.85
C LEU A 210 42.79 17.53 -13.85
N TRP A 211 42.11 18.19 -14.79
CA TRP A 211 42.75 19.02 -15.81
C TRP A 211 43.45 20.24 -15.21
N GLU A 212 42.80 20.96 -14.30
CA GLU A 212 43.41 22.08 -13.57
C GLU A 212 44.61 21.61 -12.74
N ARG A 213 44.49 20.46 -12.07
CA ARG A 213 45.57 19.89 -11.27
C ARG A 213 46.79 19.50 -12.12
N VAL A 214 46.57 18.80 -13.22
CA VAL A 214 47.63 18.41 -14.17
C VAL A 214 48.28 19.64 -14.80
N ARG A 215 47.47 20.67 -15.13
CA ARG A 215 47.98 21.95 -15.63
C ARG A 215 48.84 22.68 -14.60
N ASN A 216 48.45 22.68 -13.32
CA ASN A 216 49.18 23.33 -12.23
C ASN A 216 50.53 22.66 -11.94
N TRP A 217 50.66 21.35 -12.17
CA TRP A 217 51.95 20.65 -12.01
C TRP A 217 52.96 20.97 -13.13
N GLY A 218 52.50 21.47 -14.28
CA GLY A 218 53.30 22.13 -15.34
C GLY A 218 54.33 21.27 -16.09
N SER A 219 54.84 20.19 -15.48
CA SER A 219 55.90 19.33 -15.99
C SER A 219 55.72 17.87 -15.54
N TRP A 220 56.32 16.93 -16.27
CA TRP A 220 56.29 15.50 -15.92
C TRP A 220 56.97 15.20 -14.57
N SER A 221 58.04 15.92 -14.23
CA SER A 221 58.67 15.85 -12.90
C SER A 221 57.73 16.36 -11.82
N GLY A 222 57.07 17.51 -12.02
CA GLY A 222 56.06 18.06 -11.10
C GLY A 222 54.90 17.09 -10.86
N PHE A 223 54.39 16.44 -11.92
CA PHE A 223 53.34 15.41 -11.82
C PHE A 223 53.78 14.22 -10.95
N ARG A 224 54.98 13.66 -11.20
CA ARG A 224 55.50 12.53 -10.42
C ARG A 224 55.72 12.88 -8.96
N THR A 225 56.18 14.10 -8.69
CA THR A 225 56.44 14.58 -7.32
C THR A 225 55.14 14.83 -6.58
N GLY A 226 54.16 15.50 -7.22
CA GLY A 226 52.83 15.74 -6.64
C GLY A 226 52.05 14.47 -6.33
N ILE A 227 52.08 13.46 -7.23
CA ILE A 227 51.50 12.15 -6.93
C ILE A 227 52.20 11.50 -5.74
N ARG A 228 53.54 11.53 -5.72
CA ARG A 228 54.32 10.93 -4.64
C ARG A 228 53.96 11.57 -3.30
N GLU A 229 53.88 12.89 -3.23
CA GLU A 229 53.49 13.64 -2.02
C GLU A 229 52.11 13.23 -1.50
N ILE A 230 51.09 13.24 -2.36
CA ILE A 230 49.71 12.86 -2.00
C ILE A 230 49.67 11.44 -1.41
N PHE A 231 50.30 10.47 -2.07
CA PHE A 231 50.32 9.09 -1.58
C PHE A 231 51.20 8.91 -0.35
N THR A 232 52.30 9.65 -0.21
CA THR A 232 53.14 9.58 1.00
C THR A 232 52.42 10.11 2.23
N LEU A 233 51.73 11.26 2.12
CA LEU A 233 50.93 11.84 3.20
C LEU A 233 49.81 10.89 3.62
N TRP A 234 49.08 10.34 2.65
CA TRP A 234 48.04 9.36 2.94
C TRP A 234 48.59 8.08 3.57
N ARG A 235 49.72 7.55 3.07
CA ARG A 235 50.35 6.33 3.60
C ARG A 235 50.80 6.49 5.06
N LEU A 236 51.34 7.64 5.42
CA LEU A 236 51.76 7.94 6.79
C LEU A 236 50.57 7.95 7.76
N ASN A 237 49.43 8.46 7.31
CA ASN A 237 48.19 8.40 8.10
C ASN A 237 47.62 6.97 8.13
N LEU A 238 47.67 6.25 7.01
CA LEU A 238 47.07 4.91 6.83
C LEU A 238 47.55 3.88 7.87
N THR A 239 48.84 3.85 8.20
CA THR A 239 49.41 2.87 9.15
C THR A 239 48.80 3.02 10.55
N ASN A 240 48.61 4.26 11.01
CA ASN A 240 48.00 4.52 12.31
C ASN A 240 46.50 4.17 12.32
N TRP A 241 45.83 4.27 11.16
CA TRP A 241 44.40 3.99 11.01
C TRP A 241 44.06 2.50 10.94
N LEU A 242 44.86 1.71 10.21
CA LEU A 242 44.62 0.28 10.03
C LEU A 242 44.77 -0.49 11.34
N GLU A 243 45.75 -0.13 12.17
CA GLU A 243 45.98 -0.74 13.49
C GLU A 243 44.83 -0.46 14.47
N LEU A 244 44.10 0.65 14.29
CA LEU A 244 42.98 1.04 15.13
C LEU A 244 41.64 0.38 14.77
N ARG A 245 41.49 -0.19 13.57
CA ARG A 245 40.20 -0.68 13.05
C ARG A 245 40.16 -2.14 12.68
N ILE A 246 41.30 -2.70 12.27
CA ILE A 246 41.38 -4.14 12.01
C ILE A 246 41.59 -4.81 13.36
N PRO A 247 40.74 -5.78 13.76
CA PRO A 247 40.97 -6.52 14.99
C PRO A 247 42.34 -7.22 14.89
N THR A 248 43.34 -6.72 15.61
CA THR A 248 44.69 -7.31 15.61
C THR A 248 44.78 -8.50 16.55
N THR A 249 43.76 -8.72 17.38
CA THR A 249 43.68 -9.85 18.31
C THR A 249 43.47 -11.16 17.55
N GLY A 250 44.44 -12.07 17.64
CA GLY A 250 44.31 -13.42 17.04
C GLY A 250 43.08 -14.19 17.54
N SER A 251 42.60 -13.88 18.75
CA SER A 251 41.38 -14.47 19.34
C SER A 251 40.10 -14.10 18.58
N PHE A 252 40.03 -12.89 17.99
CA PHE A 252 38.88 -12.48 17.18
C PHE A 252 38.78 -13.32 15.90
N TRP A 253 39.88 -13.39 15.14
CA TRP A 253 39.93 -14.14 13.88
C TRP A 253 39.73 -15.65 14.11
N ALA A 254 40.25 -16.18 15.21
CA ALA A 254 39.99 -17.56 15.62
C ALA A 254 38.48 -17.79 15.87
N ARG A 255 37.79 -16.89 16.59
CA ARG A 255 36.33 -16.98 16.79
C ARG A 255 35.54 -16.84 15.49
N LEU A 256 35.93 -15.93 14.61
CA LEU A 256 35.28 -15.76 13.31
C LEU A 256 35.40 -17.04 12.47
N LEU A 257 36.60 -17.64 12.44
CA LEU A 257 36.84 -18.88 11.73
C LEU A 257 36.06 -20.05 12.34
N THR A 258 35.99 -20.17 13.67
CA THR A 258 35.22 -21.25 14.31
C THR A 258 33.73 -21.12 14.05
N VAL A 259 33.16 -19.90 14.09
CA VAL A 259 31.76 -19.67 13.75
C VAL A 259 31.49 -19.92 12.27
N PHE A 260 32.39 -19.48 11.38
CA PHE A 260 32.30 -19.80 9.96
C PHE A 260 32.28 -21.31 9.71
N LEU A 261 33.21 -22.07 10.31
CA LEU A 261 33.25 -23.52 10.18
C LEU A 261 32.00 -24.18 10.80
N ALA A 262 31.55 -23.71 11.97
CA ALA A 262 30.35 -24.22 12.63
C ALA A 262 29.08 -24.04 11.80
N ILE A 263 29.01 -22.98 10.97
CA ILE A 263 27.90 -22.76 10.02
C ILE A 263 28.14 -23.54 8.73
N ALA A 264 29.32 -23.44 8.12
CA ALA A 264 29.60 -24.00 6.79
C ALA A 264 29.57 -25.54 6.78
N ILE A 265 30.14 -26.19 7.80
CA ILE A 265 30.22 -27.65 7.91
C ILE A 265 28.84 -28.32 7.83
N PRO A 266 27.79 -27.86 8.56
CA PRO A 266 26.45 -28.41 8.40
C PRO A 266 25.69 -27.84 7.19
N VAL A 267 25.78 -26.54 6.92
CA VAL A 267 24.92 -25.87 5.91
C VAL A 267 25.25 -26.29 4.49
N VAL A 268 26.52 -26.46 4.13
CA VAL A 268 26.90 -26.82 2.75
C VAL A 268 26.43 -28.23 2.38
N PRO A 269 26.70 -29.31 3.14
CA PRO A 269 26.24 -30.65 2.80
C PRO A 269 24.72 -30.80 2.97
N LEU A 270 24.13 -30.23 4.02
CA LEU A 270 22.66 -30.27 4.22
C LEU A 270 21.94 -29.50 3.12
N GLY A 271 22.45 -28.32 2.76
CA GLY A 271 21.96 -27.52 1.66
C GLY A 271 22.07 -28.24 0.32
N ARG A 272 23.17 -28.96 0.08
CA ARG A 272 23.34 -29.79 -1.12
C ARG A 272 22.40 -30.99 -1.17
N ARG A 273 22.05 -31.60 -0.03
CA ARG A 273 21.17 -32.79 0.02
C ARG A 273 19.69 -32.45 0.06
N LEU A 274 19.27 -31.43 0.81
CA LEU A 274 17.86 -31.10 1.05
C LEU A 274 17.39 -29.88 0.27
N ILE A 275 18.17 -28.78 0.33
CA ILE A 275 17.76 -27.50 -0.25
C ILE A 275 17.90 -27.55 -1.77
N TYR A 276 19.02 -28.06 -2.29
CA TYR A 276 19.27 -28.11 -3.73
C TYR A 276 18.17 -28.87 -4.51
N PRO A 277 17.72 -30.09 -4.12
CA PRO A 277 16.67 -30.78 -4.86
C PRO A 277 15.30 -30.10 -4.77
N TRP A 278 14.94 -29.56 -3.60
CA TRP A 278 13.72 -28.75 -3.45
C TRP A 278 13.78 -27.51 -4.35
N PHE A 279 14.95 -26.88 -4.41
CA PHE A 279 15.17 -25.66 -5.15
C PHE A 279 15.24 -25.88 -6.67
N ASN A 280 15.83 -26.98 -7.11
CA ASN A 280 15.86 -27.37 -8.52
C ASN A 280 14.43 -27.51 -9.08
N ARG A 281 13.44 -27.89 -8.25
CA ARG A 281 12.03 -27.92 -8.67
C ARG A 281 11.46 -26.53 -8.93
N LEU A 282 11.99 -25.47 -8.30
CA LEU A 282 11.59 -24.08 -8.50
C LEU A 282 12.35 -23.41 -9.66
N ALA A 283 13.55 -23.90 -9.98
CA ALA A 283 14.40 -23.37 -11.05
C ALA A 283 13.72 -23.43 -12.43
N VAL A 284 13.97 -22.40 -13.23
CA VAL A 284 13.35 -22.21 -14.56
C VAL A 284 13.94 -23.16 -15.61
N ILE A 285 15.18 -23.60 -15.41
CA ILE A 285 15.83 -24.60 -16.27
C ILE A 285 15.62 -25.96 -15.60
N HIS A 286 14.73 -26.78 -16.18
CA HIS A 286 14.59 -28.19 -15.81
C HIS A 286 15.55 -29.00 -16.64
N GLU A 287 16.68 -29.40 -16.06
CA GLU A 287 17.52 -30.53 -16.48
C GLU A 287 18.72 -30.69 -15.53
N ASP A 288 19.38 -31.85 -15.58
CA ASP A 288 20.51 -32.30 -14.77
C ASP A 288 21.80 -31.43 -14.84
N GLU A 289 21.72 -30.23 -15.44
CA GLU A 289 22.84 -29.33 -15.75
C GLU A 289 22.88 -28.06 -14.87
N VAL A 290 22.07 -27.93 -13.81
CA VAL A 290 22.31 -26.88 -12.82
C VAL A 290 23.55 -27.27 -12.02
N SER A 291 24.57 -26.41 -12.00
CA SER A 291 25.83 -26.76 -11.37
C SER A 291 25.65 -26.79 -9.83
N ARG A 292 25.63 -28.01 -9.27
CA ARG A 292 25.74 -28.23 -7.82
C ARG A 292 26.96 -27.51 -7.22
N GLY A 293 28.03 -27.33 -8.00
CA GLY A 293 29.24 -26.60 -7.63
C GLY A 293 28.97 -25.12 -7.29
N TRP A 294 28.44 -24.34 -8.23
CA TRP A 294 28.05 -22.94 -8.03
C TRP A 294 27.06 -22.77 -6.87
N PHE A 295 26.10 -23.69 -6.70
CA PHE A 295 25.19 -23.65 -5.55
C PHE A 295 25.93 -23.85 -4.22
N SER A 296 26.85 -24.81 -4.14
CA SER A 296 27.67 -25.02 -2.94
C SER A 296 28.64 -23.86 -2.68
N ALA A 297 29.18 -23.23 -3.72
CA ALA A 297 30.01 -22.03 -3.59
C ALA A 297 29.20 -20.85 -3.03
N GLY A 298 27.96 -20.66 -3.50
CA GLY A 298 27.02 -19.68 -2.96
C GLY A 298 26.71 -19.95 -1.47
N LEU A 299 26.48 -21.21 -1.08
CA LEU A 299 26.25 -21.56 0.33
C LEU A 299 27.48 -21.28 1.20
N LEU A 300 28.69 -21.59 0.72
CA LEU A 300 29.92 -21.32 1.45
C LEU A 300 30.12 -19.81 1.67
N LEU A 301 29.90 -18.99 0.64
CA LEU A 301 29.94 -17.54 0.74
C LEU A 301 28.83 -16.98 1.66
N GLY A 302 27.64 -17.59 1.61
CA GLY A 302 26.54 -17.29 2.53
C GLY A 302 26.90 -17.60 3.98
N SER A 303 27.59 -18.72 4.25
CA SER A 303 28.10 -19.05 5.58
C SER A 303 29.15 -18.04 6.06
N ALA A 304 30.04 -17.58 5.18
CA ALA A 304 31.00 -16.52 5.48
C ALA A 304 30.30 -15.19 5.82
N THR A 305 29.26 -14.84 5.04
CA THR A 305 28.43 -13.64 5.29
C THR A 305 27.72 -13.74 6.64
N ALA A 306 27.16 -14.90 6.98
CA ALA A 306 26.47 -15.12 8.25
C ALA A 306 27.44 -15.03 9.45
N ALA A 307 28.65 -15.58 9.32
CA ALA A 307 29.68 -15.46 10.35
C ALA A 307 30.10 -14.00 10.57
N LEU A 308 30.30 -13.24 9.49
CA LEU A 308 30.60 -11.81 9.55
C LEU A 308 29.46 -11.01 10.17
N TRP A 309 28.20 -11.39 9.93
CA TRP A 309 27.04 -10.73 10.53
C TRP A 309 26.93 -10.92 12.05
N CYS A 310 27.45 -12.04 12.59
CA CYS A 310 27.50 -12.29 14.03
C CYS A 310 28.67 -11.57 14.73
N ALA A 311 29.71 -11.20 13.98
CA ALA A 311 30.96 -10.70 14.52
C ALA A 311 30.92 -9.31 15.20
N PRO A 312 30.01 -8.36 14.87
CA PRO A 312 29.94 -7.06 15.54
C PRO A 312 29.71 -7.17 17.05
N GLY A 313 28.99 -8.20 17.51
CA GLY A 313 28.74 -8.43 18.94
C GLY A 313 29.97 -8.88 19.75
N TRP A 314 31.12 -9.11 19.10
CA TRP A 314 32.37 -9.48 19.76
C TRP A 314 33.35 -8.30 19.91
N LEU A 315 32.98 -7.13 19.38
CA LEU A 315 33.81 -5.93 19.35
C LEU A 315 33.20 -4.85 20.26
N ASN A 316 34.05 -4.05 20.91
CA ASN A 316 33.60 -2.83 21.58
C ASN A 316 33.22 -1.80 20.50
N GLY A 317 32.15 -1.04 20.71
CA GLY A 317 31.34 -0.39 19.66
C GLY A 317 32.02 0.48 18.59
N SER A 318 33.31 0.82 18.70
CA SER A 318 34.05 1.58 17.69
C SER A 318 34.52 0.78 16.46
N ASP A 319 34.62 -0.55 16.56
CA ASP A 319 35.33 -1.39 15.56
C ASP A 319 34.38 -2.11 14.58
N SER A 320 33.06 -1.91 14.70
CA SER A 320 32.04 -2.64 13.92
C SER A 320 31.98 -2.25 12.44
N SER A 321 32.31 -0.99 12.09
CA SER A 321 32.16 -0.46 10.72
C SER A 321 32.97 -1.22 9.65
N PHE A 322 34.14 -1.75 10.03
CA PHE A 322 34.96 -2.59 9.15
C PHE A 322 34.25 -3.90 8.82
N ILE A 323 33.72 -4.57 9.85
CA ILE A 323 32.98 -5.83 9.73
C ILE A 323 31.67 -5.61 8.96
N GLU A 324 30.97 -4.49 9.15
CA GLU A 324 29.76 -4.15 8.39
C GLU A 324 30.04 -3.97 6.88
N THR A 325 31.14 -3.32 6.54
CA THR A 325 31.56 -3.13 5.13
C THR A 325 31.91 -4.47 4.47
N LEU A 326 32.65 -5.33 5.19
CA LEU A 326 32.93 -6.70 4.73
C LEU A 326 31.65 -7.53 4.58
N THR A 327 30.74 -7.46 5.56
CA THR A 327 29.47 -8.18 5.53
C THR A 327 28.66 -7.78 4.29
N THR A 328 28.57 -6.47 4.00
CA THR A 328 27.90 -5.94 2.81
C THR A 328 28.53 -6.47 1.53
N SER A 329 29.86 -6.42 1.43
CA SER A 329 30.61 -6.88 0.25
C SER A 329 30.41 -8.38 -0.02
N PHE A 330 30.55 -9.21 1.02
CA PHE A 330 30.32 -10.66 0.94
C PHE A 330 28.87 -11.01 0.64
N SER A 331 27.90 -10.24 1.16
CA SER A 331 26.50 -10.45 0.88
C SER A 331 26.15 -10.20 -0.60
N ALA A 332 26.72 -9.15 -1.21
CA ALA A 332 26.52 -8.87 -2.63
C ALA A 332 27.16 -9.94 -3.52
N PHE A 333 28.34 -10.42 -3.15
CA PHE A 333 28.98 -11.52 -3.87
C PHE A 333 28.18 -12.83 -3.75
N THR A 334 27.68 -13.13 -2.55
CA THR A 334 26.79 -14.27 -2.31
C THR A 334 25.54 -14.20 -3.18
N MET A 335 24.89 -13.03 -3.25
CA MET A 335 23.71 -12.77 -4.09
C MET A 335 23.99 -12.97 -5.57
N LEU A 336 25.13 -12.48 -6.06
CA LEU A 336 25.56 -12.65 -7.44
C LEU A 336 25.77 -14.14 -7.79
N VAL A 337 26.53 -14.87 -6.96
CA VAL A 337 26.82 -16.29 -7.18
C VAL A 337 25.54 -17.13 -7.14
N PHE A 338 24.65 -16.88 -6.17
CA PHE A 338 23.35 -17.53 -6.16
C PHE A 338 22.54 -17.19 -7.40
N SER A 339 22.49 -15.92 -7.82
CA SER A 339 21.75 -15.56 -9.02
C SER A 339 22.23 -16.30 -10.27
N ILE A 340 23.54 -16.44 -10.43
CA ILE A 340 24.14 -17.18 -11.55
C ILE A 340 23.78 -18.67 -11.47
N ALA A 341 23.81 -19.25 -10.26
CA ALA A 341 23.40 -20.63 -10.03
C ALA A 341 21.93 -20.90 -10.40
N PHE A 342 21.03 -19.91 -10.29
CA PHE A 342 19.60 -20.07 -10.65
C PHE A 342 19.26 -19.82 -12.10
N ARG A 343 20.05 -18.98 -12.76
CA ARG A 343 19.64 -18.40 -14.05
C ARG A 343 20.27 -19.12 -15.24
N LEU A 344 21.45 -19.70 -15.07
CA LEU A 344 22.32 -20.13 -16.18
C LEU A 344 22.68 -21.62 -16.10
N LYS A 345 22.90 -22.23 -17.26
CA LYS A 345 23.54 -23.55 -17.41
C LYS A 345 25.03 -23.47 -17.03
N VAL A 346 25.67 -24.60 -16.67
CA VAL A 346 27.08 -24.65 -16.20
C VAL A 346 28.04 -23.91 -17.15
N GLU A 347 27.92 -24.12 -18.45
CA GLU A 347 28.80 -23.53 -19.47
C GLU A 347 28.68 -22.00 -19.53
N ASN A 348 27.45 -21.47 -19.44
CA ASN A 348 27.19 -20.04 -19.44
C ASN A 348 27.51 -19.38 -18.09
N ALA A 349 27.40 -20.13 -16.98
CA ALA A 349 27.70 -19.65 -15.64
C ALA A 349 29.18 -19.25 -15.50
N ARG A 350 30.11 -20.03 -16.04
CA ARG A 350 31.55 -19.69 -16.02
C ARG A 350 31.84 -18.41 -16.80
N ARG A 351 31.29 -18.27 -18.01
CA ARG A 351 31.46 -17.07 -18.86
C ARG A 351 30.87 -15.83 -18.20
N SER A 352 29.75 -15.99 -17.49
CA SER A 352 29.11 -14.88 -16.78
C SER A 352 29.90 -14.49 -15.53
N MET A 353 30.52 -15.43 -14.81
CA MET A 353 31.43 -15.09 -13.72
C MET A 353 32.66 -14.33 -14.22
N GLU A 354 33.24 -14.70 -15.37
CA GLU A 354 34.34 -13.94 -15.99
C GLU A 354 33.96 -12.47 -16.22
N LEU A 355 32.72 -12.18 -16.60
CA LEU A 355 32.20 -10.81 -16.78
C LEU A 355 32.17 -10.00 -15.47
N TYR A 356 31.78 -10.63 -14.36
CA TYR A 356 31.61 -9.91 -13.08
C TYR A 356 32.88 -9.85 -12.24
N VAL A 357 33.90 -10.68 -12.51
CA VAL A 357 35.18 -10.65 -11.79
C VAL A 357 35.82 -9.25 -11.74
N PRO A 358 35.95 -8.50 -12.86
CA PRO A 358 36.45 -7.12 -12.84
C PRO A 358 35.63 -6.20 -11.92
N VAL A 359 34.31 -6.37 -11.89
CA VAL A 359 33.40 -5.58 -11.04
C VAL A 359 33.56 -5.92 -9.57
N VAL A 360 33.78 -7.20 -9.24
CA VAL A 360 34.07 -7.63 -7.87
C VAL A 360 35.41 -7.07 -7.41
N ILE A 361 36.44 -7.12 -8.25
CA ILE A 361 37.75 -6.53 -7.95
C ILE A 361 37.62 -5.01 -7.74
N GLN A 362 36.88 -4.32 -8.62
CA GLN A 362 36.58 -2.90 -8.48
C GLN A 362 35.92 -2.59 -7.13
N HIS A 363 34.92 -3.37 -6.74
CA HIS A 363 34.22 -3.20 -5.47
C HIS A 363 35.15 -3.43 -4.27
N LEU A 364 36.01 -4.46 -4.31
CA LEU A 364 36.97 -4.73 -3.25
C LEU A 364 38.01 -3.59 -3.10
N ILE A 365 38.48 -3.03 -4.22
CA ILE A 365 39.36 -1.86 -4.21
C ILE A 365 38.60 -0.66 -3.60
N GLY A 366 37.36 -0.43 -4.04
CA GLY A 366 36.50 0.62 -3.50
C GLY A 366 36.26 0.48 -1.99
N ALA A 367 35.95 -0.73 -1.53
CA ALA A 367 35.75 -1.02 -0.12
C ALA A 367 37.05 -0.82 0.68
N GLY A 368 38.20 -1.20 0.12
CA GLY A 368 39.51 -0.92 0.71
C GLY A 368 39.76 0.58 0.87
N LEU A 369 39.50 1.38 -0.17
CA LEU A 369 39.61 2.84 -0.12
C LEU A 369 38.64 3.48 0.87
N TYR A 370 37.43 2.93 1.00
CA TYR A 370 36.44 3.36 1.99
C TYR A 370 36.95 3.14 3.41
N LEU A 371 37.43 1.93 3.70
CA LEU A 371 37.94 1.54 5.01
C LEU A 371 39.20 2.32 5.39
N ALA A 372 40.03 2.62 4.39
CA ALA A 372 41.23 3.43 4.49
C ALA A 372 40.97 4.96 4.52
N LEU A 373 39.70 5.39 4.50
CA LEU A 373 39.29 6.80 4.51
C LEU A 373 40.06 7.64 3.48
N ALA A 374 40.14 7.14 2.24
CA ALA A 374 40.92 7.77 1.19
C ALA A 374 40.49 9.25 1.02
N PRO A 375 41.45 10.21 1.07
CA PRO A 375 41.13 11.63 0.92
C PRO A 375 40.74 11.94 -0.53
N PHE A 376 40.13 13.11 -0.73
CA PHE A 376 39.65 13.60 -2.03
C PHE A 376 40.68 13.38 -3.15
N ASP A 377 41.93 13.74 -2.91
CA ASP A 377 43.02 13.69 -3.89
C ASP A 377 43.38 12.26 -4.30
N VAL A 378 43.42 11.34 -3.34
CA VAL A 378 43.70 9.91 -3.60
C VAL A 378 42.54 9.30 -4.37
N LEU A 379 41.30 9.61 -4.00
CA LEU A 379 40.13 9.11 -4.72
C LEU A 379 40.11 9.60 -6.17
N GLN A 380 40.41 10.87 -6.42
CA GLN A 380 40.48 11.41 -7.79
C GLN A 380 41.49 10.67 -8.66
N LEU A 381 42.65 10.31 -8.11
CA LEU A 381 43.71 9.62 -8.84
C LEU A 381 43.48 8.11 -8.98
N VAL A 382 42.79 7.45 -8.05
CA VAL A 382 42.58 5.99 -8.06
C VAL A 382 41.28 5.59 -8.77
N VAL A 383 40.19 6.36 -8.61
CA VAL A 383 38.89 6.03 -9.21
C VAL A 383 38.98 5.99 -10.75
N ILE A 384 39.71 6.91 -11.36
CA ILE A 384 39.86 7.00 -12.82
C ILE A 384 40.49 5.73 -13.44
N PRO A 385 41.74 5.34 -13.08
CA PRO A 385 42.37 4.18 -13.70
C PRO A 385 41.66 2.87 -13.37
N VAL A 386 41.12 2.72 -12.16
CA VAL A 386 40.37 1.51 -11.76
C VAL A 386 39.13 1.32 -12.64
N ASN A 387 38.31 2.37 -12.81
CA ASN A 387 37.09 2.27 -13.62
C ASN A 387 37.40 2.16 -15.13
N LEU A 388 38.47 2.79 -15.63
CA LEU A 388 38.91 2.60 -17.03
C LEU A 388 39.33 1.15 -17.30
N LEU A 389 40.11 0.53 -16.40
CA LEU A 389 40.50 -0.87 -16.52
C LEU A 389 39.29 -1.80 -16.48
N VAL A 390 38.29 -1.50 -15.65
CA VAL A 390 37.04 -2.28 -15.59
C VAL A 390 36.24 -2.10 -16.87
N ALA A 391 36.05 -0.87 -17.35
CA ALA A 391 35.37 -0.61 -18.62
C ALA A 391 36.03 -1.35 -19.79
N LEU A 392 37.36 -1.30 -19.89
CA LEU A 392 38.13 -1.98 -20.93
C LEU A 392 38.03 -3.51 -20.82
N SER A 393 38.23 -4.06 -19.63
CA SER A 393 38.13 -5.52 -19.40
C SER A 393 36.74 -6.06 -19.69
N VAL A 394 35.69 -5.39 -19.22
CA VAL A 394 34.29 -5.75 -19.49
C VAL A 394 33.97 -5.61 -20.99
N ALA A 395 34.42 -4.55 -21.66
CA ALA A 395 34.24 -4.37 -23.10
C ALA A 395 34.91 -5.51 -23.90
N MET A 396 36.14 -5.89 -23.54
CA MET A 396 36.83 -7.01 -24.17
C MET A 396 36.06 -8.33 -23.99
N ILE A 397 35.50 -8.58 -22.80
CA ILE A 397 34.73 -9.80 -22.53
C ILE A 397 33.42 -9.80 -23.33
N VAL A 398 32.69 -8.68 -23.34
CA VAL A 398 31.44 -8.51 -24.08
C VAL A 398 31.64 -8.72 -25.58
N CYS A 399 32.73 -8.21 -26.17
CA CYS A 399 33.02 -8.40 -27.60
C CYS A 399 33.50 -9.81 -27.95
N ARG A 400 34.17 -10.53 -27.03
CA ARG A 400 34.82 -11.83 -27.32
C ARG A 400 33.99 -13.05 -26.92
N ARG A 401 33.02 -12.93 -26.02
CA ARG A 401 32.26 -14.05 -25.46
C ARG A 401 30.80 -14.01 -25.89
N LYS A 402 30.22 -15.18 -26.15
CA LYS A 402 28.76 -15.34 -26.26
C LYS A 402 28.16 -15.38 -24.86
N LEU A 403 27.51 -14.29 -24.46
CA LEU A 403 26.82 -14.09 -23.19
C LEU A 403 25.31 -14.21 -23.37
N ASP A 404 24.59 -14.56 -22.30
CA ASP A 404 23.13 -14.42 -22.27
C ASP A 404 22.75 -12.93 -22.38
N TRP A 405 21.60 -12.63 -23.00
CA TRP A 405 21.15 -11.24 -23.20
C TRP A 405 21.22 -10.41 -21.91
N ILE A 406 20.74 -10.96 -20.79
CA ILE A 406 20.74 -10.23 -19.52
C ILE A 406 22.15 -9.85 -19.09
N ASP A 407 23.13 -10.75 -19.24
CA ASP A 407 24.53 -10.46 -18.91
C ASP A 407 25.17 -9.50 -19.90
N LEU A 408 24.79 -9.56 -21.19
CA LEU A 408 25.19 -8.56 -22.18
C LEU A 408 24.73 -7.16 -21.78
N LEU A 409 23.46 -7.02 -21.37
CA LEU A 409 22.90 -5.76 -20.89
C LEU A 409 23.67 -5.25 -19.67
N PHE A 410 23.95 -6.10 -18.69
CA PHE A 410 24.74 -5.72 -17.51
C PHE A 410 26.20 -5.38 -17.86
N GLY A 411 26.80 -6.05 -18.84
CA GLY A 411 28.12 -5.70 -19.35
C GLY A 411 28.16 -4.28 -19.92
N VAL A 412 27.22 -3.94 -20.80
CA VAL A 412 27.09 -2.59 -21.36
C VAL A 412 26.80 -1.55 -20.28
N ALA A 413 25.87 -1.85 -19.36
CA ALA A 413 25.55 -0.96 -18.25
C ALA A 413 26.76 -0.74 -17.32
N THR A 414 27.60 -1.77 -17.12
CA THR A 414 28.83 -1.67 -16.33
C THR A 414 29.86 -0.76 -16.99
N ILE A 415 30.02 -0.86 -18.31
CA ILE A 415 30.90 0.06 -19.07
C ILE A 415 30.40 1.50 -18.89
N ALA A 416 29.10 1.72 -19.05
CA ALA A 416 28.50 3.05 -18.87
C ALA A 416 28.69 3.59 -17.45
N ALA A 417 28.43 2.77 -16.42
CA ALA A 417 28.62 3.15 -15.02
C ALA A 417 30.09 3.47 -14.70
N ALA A 418 31.03 2.66 -15.19
CA ALA A 418 32.45 2.89 -14.99
C ALA A 418 32.92 4.18 -15.69
N LEU A 419 32.49 4.44 -16.93
CA LEU A 419 32.80 5.69 -17.62
C LEU A 419 32.17 6.90 -16.93
N LEU A 420 30.95 6.77 -16.42
CA LEU A 420 30.30 7.82 -15.63
C LEU A 420 31.11 8.14 -14.36
N ALA A 421 31.62 7.11 -13.66
CA ALA A 421 32.48 7.29 -12.50
C ALA A 421 33.78 8.04 -12.84
N VAL A 422 34.38 7.74 -14.01
CA VAL A 422 35.55 8.44 -14.54
C VAL A 422 35.24 9.91 -14.81
N VAL A 423 34.10 10.21 -15.45
CA VAL A 423 33.66 11.58 -15.74
C VAL A 423 33.49 12.38 -14.46
N PHE A 424 32.81 11.83 -13.44
CA PHE A 424 32.64 12.52 -12.15
C PHE A 424 33.99 12.79 -11.46
N ALA A 425 34.89 11.81 -11.43
CA ALA A 425 36.21 11.99 -10.83
C ALA A 425 37.06 13.03 -11.59
N ALA A 426 37.07 12.98 -12.93
CA ALA A 426 37.80 13.93 -13.76
C ALA A 426 37.24 15.35 -13.64
N ALA A 427 35.92 15.49 -13.52
CA ALA A 427 35.25 16.76 -13.34
C ALA A 427 35.54 17.43 -11.98
N GLY A 428 36.17 16.76 -11.02
CA GLY A 428 36.43 17.31 -9.68
C GLY A 428 35.38 16.91 -8.64
N GLN A 429 34.61 15.83 -8.90
CA GLN A 429 33.68 15.21 -7.97
C GLN A 429 34.01 13.71 -7.77
N PRO A 430 35.21 13.38 -7.24
CA PRO A 430 35.67 12.00 -7.08
C PRO A 430 34.83 11.18 -6.10
N TYR A 431 34.16 11.81 -5.13
CA TYR A 431 33.23 11.12 -4.23
C TYR A 431 32.04 10.53 -5.00
N LEU A 432 31.43 11.26 -5.93
CA LEU A 432 30.36 10.71 -6.78
C LEU A 432 30.85 9.58 -7.69
N GLY A 433 32.05 9.69 -8.24
CA GLY A 433 32.66 8.58 -8.98
C GLY A 433 32.90 7.36 -8.08
N PHE A 434 33.32 7.60 -6.84
CA PHE A 434 33.57 6.58 -5.85
C PHE A 434 32.30 5.85 -5.40
N THR A 435 31.15 6.53 -5.22
CA THR A 435 29.89 5.81 -4.94
C THR A 435 29.46 4.90 -6.04
N VAL A 436 29.59 5.33 -7.29
CA VAL A 436 29.28 4.47 -8.44
C VAL A 436 30.20 3.26 -8.40
N THR A 437 31.49 3.49 -8.14
CA THR A 437 32.50 2.42 -8.05
C THR A 437 32.16 1.39 -6.97
N LEU A 438 31.78 1.84 -5.77
CA LEU A 438 31.48 1.00 -4.62
C LEU A 438 30.08 0.37 -4.71
N GLY A 439 29.08 1.12 -5.16
CA GLY A 439 27.68 0.71 -5.17
C GLY A 439 27.28 -0.16 -6.36
N TRP A 440 27.99 -0.09 -7.50
CA TRP A 440 27.55 -0.74 -8.73
C TRP A 440 27.41 -2.27 -8.61
N LEU A 441 28.35 -2.95 -7.94
CA LEU A 441 28.22 -4.39 -7.68
C LEU A 441 26.96 -4.70 -6.88
N LEU A 442 26.63 -3.86 -5.89
CA LEU A 442 25.46 -4.05 -5.03
C LEU A 442 24.16 -3.90 -5.83
N VAL A 443 24.10 -2.89 -6.71
CA VAL A 443 22.98 -2.65 -7.63
C VAL A 443 22.76 -3.87 -8.52
N ILE A 444 23.82 -4.35 -9.17
CA ILE A 444 23.75 -5.56 -10.02
C ILE A 444 23.28 -6.76 -9.20
N ALA A 445 23.94 -7.05 -8.07
CA ALA A 445 23.61 -8.21 -7.25
C ALA A 445 22.13 -8.21 -6.83
N ARG A 446 21.58 -7.04 -6.48
CA ARG A 446 20.17 -6.89 -6.10
C ARG A 446 19.22 -7.09 -7.27
N ILE A 447 19.44 -6.43 -8.40
CA ILE A 447 18.59 -6.60 -9.59
C ILE A 447 18.61 -8.06 -10.05
N GLN A 448 19.77 -8.72 -9.99
CA GLN A 448 19.92 -10.12 -10.36
C GLN A 448 19.08 -11.07 -9.50
N VAL A 449 19.11 -10.89 -8.17
CA VAL A 449 18.24 -11.64 -7.26
C VAL A 449 16.75 -11.36 -7.55
N THR A 450 16.38 -10.11 -7.80
CA THR A 450 15.01 -9.73 -8.16
C THR A 450 14.53 -10.40 -9.46
N LEU A 451 15.42 -10.54 -10.46
CA LEU A 451 15.13 -11.25 -11.70
C LEU A 451 14.93 -12.75 -11.47
N VAL A 452 15.74 -13.38 -10.61
CA VAL A 452 15.57 -14.79 -10.24
C VAL A 452 14.23 -15.01 -9.53
N LEU A 453 13.87 -14.16 -8.58
CA LEU A 453 12.58 -14.25 -7.89
C LEU A 453 11.40 -14.00 -8.83
N THR A 454 11.51 -13.03 -9.75
CA THR A 454 10.52 -12.77 -10.79
C THR A 454 10.29 -14.01 -11.64
N ARG A 455 11.37 -14.63 -12.12
CA ARG A 455 11.34 -15.86 -12.90
C ARG A 455 10.75 -17.03 -12.13
N ALA A 456 11.08 -17.18 -10.84
CA ALA A 456 10.54 -18.23 -9.98
C ALA A 456 9.01 -18.08 -9.77
N LEU A 457 8.52 -16.86 -9.54
CA LEU A 457 7.09 -16.58 -9.41
C LEU A 457 6.34 -16.89 -10.71
N LEU A 458 6.87 -16.45 -11.86
CA LEU A 458 6.28 -16.75 -13.16
C LEU A 458 6.30 -18.26 -13.49
N ASN A 459 7.35 -18.98 -13.11
CA ASN A 459 7.41 -20.43 -13.28
C ASN A 459 6.40 -21.16 -12.39
N HIS A 460 6.20 -20.69 -11.16
CA HIS A 460 5.17 -21.23 -10.27
C HIS A 460 3.76 -21.03 -10.83
N GLU A 461 3.49 -19.87 -11.45
CA GLU A 461 2.24 -19.61 -12.19
C GLU A 461 2.06 -20.60 -13.34
N ARG A 462 3.11 -20.80 -14.17
CA ARG A 462 3.07 -21.72 -15.32
C ARG A 462 2.79 -23.16 -14.93
N LYS A 463 3.34 -23.65 -13.81
CA LYS A 463 3.17 -25.04 -13.33
C LYS A 463 1.77 -25.31 -12.77
N LYS A 464 1.14 -24.34 -12.12
CA LYS A 464 -0.21 -24.45 -11.57
C LYS A 464 -1.05 -23.25 -12.04
N PRO A 465 -1.49 -23.26 -13.31
CA PRO A 465 -2.15 -22.11 -13.90
C PRO A 465 -3.43 -21.81 -13.12
N GLY A 466 -3.45 -20.61 -12.56
CA GLY A 466 -4.50 -20.11 -11.70
C GLY A 466 -4.86 -18.70 -12.17
N PRO A 467 -6.08 -18.43 -12.64
CA PRO A 467 -6.51 -17.11 -13.10
C PRO A 467 -6.37 -16.05 -12.01
N GLN A 468 -6.80 -16.35 -10.78
CA GLN A 468 -6.54 -15.49 -9.61
C GLN A 468 -5.04 -15.40 -9.26
N LYS A 469 -4.29 -16.50 -9.39
CA LYS A 469 -2.83 -16.50 -9.15
C LYS A 469 -2.08 -15.63 -10.16
N LYS A 470 -2.46 -15.67 -11.43
CA LYS A 470 -1.92 -14.85 -12.52
C LYS A 470 -2.17 -13.38 -12.26
N ILE A 471 -3.38 -13.03 -11.82
CA ILE A 471 -3.73 -11.65 -11.46
C ILE A 471 -2.92 -11.19 -10.24
N LEU A 472 -2.80 -12.02 -9.21
CA LEU A 472 -2.01 -11.74 -8.00
C LEU A 472 -0.52 -11.55 -8.31
N ILE A 473 0.08 -12.46 -9.07
CA ILE A 473 1.51 -12.43 -9.39
C ILE A 473 1.82 -11.19 -10.25
N ASN A 474 1.09 -10.99 -11.36
CA ASN A 474 1.45 -9.96 -12.32
C ASN A 474 1.08 -8.54 -11.91
N ASN A 475 -0.03 -8.35 -11.16
CA ASN A 475 -0.50 -7.00 -10.83
C ASN A 475 -0.11 -6.55 -9.41
N LEU A 476 0.29 -7.47 -8.52
CA LEU A 476 0.63 -7.13 -7.13
C LEU A 476 2.03 -7.60 -6.76
N LEU A 477 2.29 -8.91 -6.78
CA LEU A 477 3.55 -9.45 -6.23
C LEU A 477 4.78 -9.00 -7.02
N LEU A 478 4.73 -9.03 -8.36
CA LEU A 478 5.85 -8.60 -9.19
C LEU A 478 6.14 -7.10 -9.04
N PRO A 479 5.18 -6.16 -9.19
CA PRO A 479 5.43 -4.74 -8.95
C PRO A 479 5.97 -4.45 -7.55
N LEU A 480 5.39 -5.07 -6.50
CA LEU A 480 5.86 -4.88 -5.12
C LEU A 480 7.28 -5.41 -4.92
N LEU A 481 7.64 -6.54 -5.53
CA LEU A 481 8.99 -7.09 -5.49
C LEU A 481 10.02 -6.15 -6.13
N TRP A 482 9.67 -5.52 -7.25
CA TRP A 482 10.55 -4.53 -7.91
C TRP A 482 10.63 -3.22 -7.14
N ILE A 483 9.52 -2.74 -6.56
CA ILE A 483 9.53 -1.56 -5.67
C ILE A 483 10.40 -1.84 -4.44
N TRP A 484 10.24 -3.00 -3.81
CA TRP A 484 11.04 -3.40 -2.66
C TRP A 484 12.53 -3.47 -3.01
N SER A 485 12.88 -4.00 -4.19
CA SER A 485 14.25 -4.01 -4.70
C SER A 485 14.81 -2.59 -4.89
N ALA A 486 14.02 -1.69 -5.52
CA ALA A 486 14.43 -0.30 -5.72
C ALA A 486 14.66 0.43 -4.39
N VAL A 487 13.78 0.23 -3.40
CA VAL A 487 13.95 0.79 -2.05
C VAL A 487 15.22 0.25 -1.40
N GLN A 488 15.47 -1.05 -1.47
CA GLN A 488 16.70 -1.64 -0.90
C GLN A 488 17.97 -1.10 -1.56
N ILE A 489 17.99 -0.97 -2.89
CA ILE A 489 19.10 -0.35 -3.63
C ILE A 489 19.32 1.08 -3.14
N PHE A 490 18.25 1.87 -3.04
CA PHE A 490 18.31 3.25 -2.58
C PHE A 490 18.81 3.38 -1.13
N LEU A 491 18.34 2.52 -0.23
CA LEU A 491 18.78 2.49 1.17
C LEU A 491 20.24 2.10 1.32
N TRP A 492 20.75 1.22 0.45
CA TRP A 492 22.16 0.82 0.45
C TRP A 492 23.07 1.91 -0.10
N VAL A 493 22.65 2.58 -1.19
CA VAL A 493 23.40 3.71 -1.73
C VAL A 493 23.50 4.84 -0.70
N THR A 494 22.41 5.15 0.00
CA THR A 494 22.40 6.20 1.04
C THR A 494 23.13 5.79 2.33
N ALA A 495 23.25 4.48 2.61
CA ALA A 495 24.06 3.94 3.69
C ALA A 495 25.55 4.31 3.55
N THR A 496 26.04 4.34 2.31
CA THR A 496 27.47 4.54 1.99
C THR A 496 28.04 5.84 2.56
N TYR A 497 27.21 6.87 2.72
CA TYR A 497 27.61 8.18 3.23
C TYR A 497 26.95 8.57 4.55
N TYR A 498 26.27 7.63 5.22
CA TYR A 498 25.49 7.94 6.43
C TYR A 498 24.45 9.05 6.21
N VAL A 499 23.86 9.08 5.01
CA VAL A 499 22.81 10.05 4.61
C VAL A 499 21.42 9.43 4.76
N GLN A 500 21.31 8.21 5.30
CA GLN A 500 20.04 7.50 5.46
C GLN A 500 19.01 8.35 6.21
N GLU A 501 19.36 8.87 7.38
CA GLU A 501 18.46 9.71 8.19
C GLU A 501 18.04 10.99 7.47
N SER A 502 19.00 11.71 6.88
CA SER A 502 18.71 12.90 6.06
C SER A 502 17.78 12.57 4.89
N THR A 503 17.93 11.39 4.30
CA THR A 503 17.08 10.91 3.20
C THR A 503 15.68 10.55 3.69
N PHE A 504 15.55 9.87 4.83
CA PHE A 504 14.26 9.58 5.45
C PHE A 504 13.52 10.86 5.84
N ASN A 505 14.25 11.83 6.40
CA ASN A 505 13.72 13.14 6.75
C ASN A 505 13.28 13.92 5.49
N TRP A 506 14.04 13.85 4.40
CA TRP A 506 13.63 14.41 3.11
C TRP A 506 12.40 13.70 2.54
N MET A 507 12.28 12.37 2.65
CA MET A 507 11.08 11.65 2.23
C MET A 507 9.82 12.05 3.05
N GLY A 508 10.01 12.46 4.30
CA GLY A 508 8.99 13.04 5.16
C GLY A 508 8.79 14.54 4.98
N SER A 509 9.68 15.22 4.26
CA SER A 509 9.63 16.66 4.09
C SER A 509 8.41 17.09 3.27
N ARG A 510 7.83 18.23 3.66
CA ARG A 510 6.70 18.84 2.96
C ARG A 510 7.25 19.65 1.80
N ILE A 511 6.98 19.21 0.57
CA ILE A 511 7.21 20.00 -0.64
C ILE A 511 5.89 20.71 -0.93
N SER A 512 5.78 21.97 -0.50
CA SER A 512 4.63 22.81 -0.85
C SER A 512 4.78 23.32 -2.28
N LEU A 513 3.74 23.14 -3.08
CA LEU A 513 3.63 23.82 -4.37
C LEU A 513 3.25 25.30 -4.16
N PRO A 514 3.54 26.20 -5.13
CA PRO A 514 3.14 27.60 -5.03
C PRO A 514 1.64 27.73 -4.73
N GLN A 515 1.28 28.65 -3.82
CA GLN A 515 -0.08 28.92 -3.30
C GLN A 515 -0.65 27.96 -2.23
N ASP A 516 0.16 27.08 -1.62
CA ASP A 516 -0.29 26.14 -0.56
C ASP A 516 -1.52 25.29 -0.94
N LEU A 517 -1.79 25.12 -2.23
CA LEU A 517 -2.94 24.37 -2.74
C LEU A 517 -2.79 22.86 -2.49
N LEU A 518 -1.55 22.37 -2.45
CA LEU A 518 -1.20 20.95 -2.31
C LEU A 518 0.14 20.81 -1.58
N SER A 519 0.19 19.98 -0.54
CA SER A 519 1.43 19.60 0.13
C SER A 519 1.81 18.18 -0.25
N ILE A 520 2.87 18.02 -1.03
CA ILE A 520 3.34 16.71 -1.48
C ILE A 520 4.45 16.27 -0.54
N THR A 521 4.24 15.12 0.10
CA THR A 521 5.30 14.40 0.80
C THR A 521 5.68 13.17 -0.02
N PRO A 522 6.97 12.97 -0.37
CA PRO A 522 7.41 11.81 -1.15
C PRO A 522 6.95 10.46 -0.56
N ALA A 523 6.94 10.33 0.78
CA ALA A 523 6.43 9.13 1.45
C ALA A 523 4.94 8.87 1.18
N ARG A 524 4.11 9.91 1.16
CA ARG A 524 2.67 9.80 0.86
C ARG A 524 2.44 9.44 -0.61
N LEU A 525 3.26 9.99 -1.52
CA LEU A 525 3.23 9.64 -2.93
C LEU A 525 3.58 8.16 -3.15
N ALA A 526 4.62 7.66 -2.47
CA ALA A 526 4.97 6.24 -2.51
C ALA A 526 3.84 5.35 -1.95
N GLY A 527 3.21 5.76 -0.84
CA GLY A 527 2.03 5.08 -0.29
C GLY A 527 0.86 5.04 -1.27
N LEU A 528 0.60 6.15 -1.97
CA LEU A 528 -0.45 6.25 -2.99
C LEU A 528 -0.15 5.35 -4.19
N LEU A 529 1.10 5.27 -4.64
CA LEU A 529 1.50 4.34 -5.70
C LEU A 529 1.25 2.88 -5.31
N ILE A 530 1.60 2.50 -4.06
CA ILE A 530 1.33 1.16 -3.54
C ILE A 530 -0.17 0.89 -3.45
N ALA A 531 -0.95 1.85 -2.92
CA ALA A 531 -2.40 1.73 -2.83
C ALA A 531 -3.06 1.63 -4.21
N ALA A 532 -2.55 2.32 -5.23
CA ALA A 532 -3.01 2.22 -6.61
C ALA A 532 -2.75 0.82 -7.20
N LEU A 533 -1.62 0.19 -6.88
CA LEU A 533 -1.33 -1.19 -7.28
C LEU A 533 -2.27 -2.19 -6.60
N VAL A 534 -2.54 -2.00 -5.31
CA VAL A 534 -3.52 -2.81 -4.56
C VAL A 534 -4.91 -2.67 -5.16
N LEU A 535 -5.36 -1.44 -5.45
CA LEU A 535 -6.65 -1.19 -6.07
C LEU A 535 -6.75 -1.85 -7.45
N ARG A 536 -5.71 -1.73 -8.29
CA ARG A 536 -5.62 -2.44 -9.59
C ARG A 536 -5.79 -3.94 -9.43
N PHE A 537 -5.13 -4.53 -8.44
CA PHE A 537 -5.22 -5.94 -8.13
C PHE A 537 -6.64 -6.34 -7.68
N VAL A 538 -7.25 -5.59 -6.77
CA VAL A 538 -8.60 -5.85 -6.25
C VAL A 538 -9.63 -5.77 -7.38
N LEU A 539 -9.59 -4.72 -8.20
CA LEU A 539 -10.55 -4.54 -9.30
C LEU A 539 -10.45 -5.65 -10.35
N LYS A 540 -9.23 -6.04 -10.75
CA LYS A 540 -9.03 -7.16 -11.69
C LYS A 540 -9.46 -8.49 -11.08
N SER A 541 -9.16 -8.73 -9.80
CA SER A 541 -9.53 -9.97 -9.11
C SER A 541 -11.04 -10.10 -8.96
N LEU A 542 -11.72 -9.00 -8.59
CA LEU A 542 -13.17 -8.95 -8.48
C LEU A 542 -13.84 -9.20 -9.83
N ARG A 543 -13.34 -8.57 -10.90
CA ARG A 543 -13.84 -8.79 -12.26
C ARG A 543 -13.76 -10.27 -12.67
N GLU A 544 -12.62 -10.90 -12.43
CA GLU A 544 -12.40 -12.31 -12.74
C GLU A 544 -13.29 -13.24 -11.89
N LEU A 545 -13.43 -12.95 -10.59
CA LEU A 545 -14.31 -13.68 -9.67
C LEU A 545 -15.78 -13.63 -10.09
N VAL A 546 -16.26 -12.44 -10.44
CA VAL A 546 -17.65 -12.23 -10.83
C VAL A 546 -17.93 -12.91 -12.18
N HIS A 547 -17.02 -12.78 -13.15
CA HIS A 547 -17.17 -13.42 -14.46
C HIS A 547 -17.28 -14.94 -14.31
N ARG A 548 -16.42 -15.57 -13.50
CA ARG A 548 -16.48 -17.02 -13.22
C ARG A 548 -17.80 -17.49 -12.61
N LYS A 549 -18.39 -16.69 -11.72
CA LYS A 549 -19.54 -17.11 -10.92
C LYS A 549 -20.87 -16.85 -11.63
N TYR A 550 -20.95 -15.83 -12.49
CA TYR A 550 -22.23 -15.33 -13.02
C TYR A 550 -22.39 -15.44 -14.54
N ASP A 551 -21.38 -15.89 -15.30
CA ASP A 551 -21.42 -15.96 -16.78
C ASP A 551 -22.58 -16.77 -17.37
N ARG A 552 -23.13 -17.72 -16.61
CA ARG A 552 -24.23 -18.59 -17.09
C ARG A 552 -25.64 -18.02 -16.86
N ARG A 553 -25.81 -16.94 -16.09
CA ARG A 553 -27.15 -16.48 -15.65
C ARG A 553 -27.51 -15.06 -16.04
N ILE A 554 -26.54 -14.21 -16.35
CA ILE A 554 -26.76 -12.79 -16.64
C ILE A 554 -26.13 -12.52 -18.00
N GLY A 555 -26.90 -11.95 -18.94
CA GLY A 555 -26.39 -11.62 -20.27
C GLY A 555 -25.03 -10.91 -20.19
N SER A 556 -24.03 -11.49 -20.85
CA SER A 556 -22.60 -11.18 -20.68
C SER A 556 -22.25 -9.69 -20.80
N GLY A 557 -23.04 -8.91 -21.55
CA GLY A 557 -22.86 -7.47 -21.72
C GLY A 557 -23.22 -6.60 -20.51
N PHE A 558 -24.27 -6.93 -19.74
CA PHE A 558 -24.73 -6.07 -18.63
C PHE A 558 -23.76 -6.11 -17.44
N LEU A 559 -23.37 -7.32 -17.02
CA LEU A 559 -22.49 -7.51 -15.88
C LEU A 559 -21.09 -6.92 -16.13
N ALA A 560 -20.57 -7.07 -17.35
CA ALA A 560 -19.29 -6.48 -17.74
C ALA A 560 -19.32 -4.95 -17.71
N SER A 561 -20.43 -4.34 -18.13
CA SER A 561 -20.63 -2.88 -18.10
C SER A 561 -20.68 -2.37 -16.66
N VAL A 562 -21.42 -3.04 -15.76
CA VAL A 562 -21.51 -2.67 -14.34
C VAL A 562 -20.15 -2.77 -13.64
N LEU A 563 -19.39 -3.85 -13.88
CA LEU A 563 -18.05 -4.00 -13.31
C LEU A 563 -17.08 -2.92 -13.81
N THR A 564 -17.20 -2.53 -15.07
CA THR A 564 -16.36 -1.48 -15.66
C THR A 564 -16.72 -0.11 -15.08
N LEU A 565 -18.02 0.20 -14.95
CA LEU A 565 -18.49 1.42 -14.30
C LEU A 565 -18.04 1.49 -12.83
N GLY A 566 -18.18 0.39 -12.09
CA GLY A 566 -17.71 0.29 -10.70
C GLY A 566 -16.21 0.47 -10.57
N ALA A 567 -15.42 -0.05 -11.52
CA ALA A 567 -13.99 0.18 -11.56
C ALA A 567 -13.63 1.66 -11.80
N TYR A 568 -14.32 2.35 -12.71
CA TYR A 568 -14.13 3.80 -12.90
C TYR A 568 -14.50 4.59 -11.64
N LEU A 569 -15.62 4.26 -11.00
CA LEU A 569 -16.01 4.90 -9.75
C LEU A 569 -14.96 4.68 -8.65
N ALA A 570 -14.42 3.47 -8.52
CA ALA A 570 -13.37 3.17 -7.56
C ALA A 570 -12.07 3.97 -7.83
N TRP A 571 -11.71 4.17 -9.10
CA TRP A 571 -10.58 5.03 -9.47
C TRP A 571 -10.82 6.51 -9.17
N VAL A 572 -12.03 7.02 -9.41
CA VAL A 572 -12.41 8.38 -9.06
C VAL A 572 -12.35 8.58 -7.54
N LEU A 573 -12.92 7.66 -6.76
CA LEU A 573 -12.84 7.70 -5.30
C LEU A 573 -11.40 7.62 -4.80
N PHE A 574 -10.57 6.79 -5.43
CA PHE A 574 -9.14 6.70 -5.11
C PHE A 574 -8.38 8.00 -5.43
N ALA A 575 -8.69 8.66 -6.53
CA ALA A 575 -8.10 9.96 -6.85
C ALA A 575 -8.50 11.02 -5.82
N LEU A 576 -9.77 11.03 -5.39
CA LEU A 576 -10.27 11.94 -4.37
C LEU A 576 -9.64 11.71 -2.99
N THR A 577 -9.56 10.46 -2.53
CA THR A 577 -8.85 10.14 -1.28
C THR A 577 -7.36 10.43 -1.38
N GLY A 578 -6.76 10.24 -2.56
CA GLY A 578 -5.39 10.64 -2.86
C GLY A 578 -5.14 12.13 -2.68
N LEU A 579 -6.04 12.98 -3.22
CA LEU A 579 -5.97 14.44 -3.03
C LEU A 579 -6.14 14.85 -1.56
N MET A 580 -7.02 14.17 -0.82
CA MET A 580 -7.18 14.41 0.62
C MET A 580 -5.92 14.02 1.42
N LEU A 581 -5.28 12.90 1.07
CA LEU A 581 -4.02 12.45 1.69
C LEU A 581 -2.87 13.44 1.42
N MET A 582 -2.91 14.16 0.30
CA MET A 582 -1.97 15.23 -0.05
C MET A 582 -2.33 16.59 0.54
N GLU A 583 -3.19 16.62 1.56
CA GLU A 583 -3.64 17.84 2.26
C GLU A 583 -4.10 18.95 1.30
N ALA A 584 -4.74 18.58 0.18
CA ALA A 584 -5.29 19.56 -0.74
C ALA A 584 -6.33 20.44 -0.03
N LYS A 585 -6.36 21.73 -0.36
CA LYS A 585 -7.29 22.69 0.26
C LYS A 585 -8.75 22.23 0.12
N TYR A 586 -9.39 21.90 1.24
CA TYR A 586 -10.76 21.38 1.28
C TYR A 586 -11.77 22.27 0.53
N SER A 587 -11.61 23.60 0.59
CA SER A 587 -12.50 24.54 -0.09
C SER A 587 -12.45 24.37 -1.61
N SER A 588 -11.26 24.23 -2.20
CA SER A 588 -11.09 24.06 -3.65
C SER A 588 -11.63 22.70 -4.10
N LEU A 589 -11.43 21.65 -3.30
CA LEU A 589 -12.00 20.33 -3.55
C LEU A 589 -13.53 20.37 -3.53
N LEU A 590 -14.14 21.05 -2.57
CA LEU A 590 -15.60 21.19 -2.48
C LEU A 590 -16.18 21.94 -3.69
N VAL A 591 -15.53 23.01 -4.15
CA VAL A 591 -15.95 23.73 -5.36
C VAL A 591 -15.84 22.83 -6.60
N MET A 592 -14.73 22.11 -6.75
CA MET A 592 -14.53 21.19 -7.88
C MET A 592 -15.56 20.05 -7.86
N LEU A 593 -15.78 19.43 -6.70
CA LEU A 593 -16.79 18.39 -6.50
C LEU A 593 -18.21 18.91 -6.73
N GLY A 594 -18.50 20.14 -6.29
CA GLY A 594 -19.77 20.81 -6.56
C GLY A 594 -20.02 20.94 -8.06
N GLY A 595 -19.04 21.48 -8.81
CA GLY A 595 -19.12 21.60 -10.26
C GLY A 595 -19.25 20.25 -10.99
N LEU A 596 -18.44 19.25 -10.60
CA LEU A 596 -18.51 17.89 -11.15
C LEU A 596 -19.88 17.23 -10.88
N SER A 597 -20.40 17.37 -9.66
CA SER A 597 -21.70 16.81 -9.28
C SER A 597 -22.84 17.43 -10.08
N MET A 598 -22.79 18.74 -10.33
CA MET A 598 -23.75 19.45 -11.17
C MET A 598 -23.67 18.95 -12.62
N GLY A 599 -22.47 18.81 -13.18
CA GLY A 599 -22.28 18.28 -14.54
C GLY A 599 -22.81 16.86 -14.71
N VAL A 600 -22.52 15.96 -13.76
CA VAL A 600 -23.02 14.58 -13.76
C VAL A 600 -24.55 14.54 -13.59
N GLY A 601 -25.10 15.37 -12.70
CA GLY A 601 -26.54 15.49 -12.49
C GLY A 601 -27.29 15.95 -13.74
N LEU A 602 -26.76 16.96 -14.43
CA LEU A 602 -27.31 17.46 -15.70
C LEU A 602 -27.26 16.39 -16.80
N ALA A 603 -26.17 15.62 -16.89
CA ALA A 603 -26.03 14.55 -17.88
C ALA A 603 -27.00 13.38 -17.62
N LEU A 604 -27.24 13.03 -16.35
CA LEU A 604 -28.14 11.94 -15.97
C LEU A 604 -29.61 12.35 -15.91
N LYS A 605 -29.92 13.66 -15.96
CA LYS A 605 -31.27 14.21 -15.82
C LYS A 605 -32.31 13.45 -16.66
N SER A 606 -32.09 13.36 -17.98
CA SER A 606 -33.05 12.71 -18.89
C SER A 606 -33.26 11.21 -18.64
N SER A 607 -32.22 10.51 -18.17
CA SER A 607 -32.32 9.07 -17.87
C SER A 607 -33.06 8.82 -16.56
N LEU A 608 -32.87 9.68 -15.56
CA LEU A 608 -33.61 9.67 -14.31
C LEU A 608 -35.08 10.04 -14.51
N GLU A 609 -35.37 11.06 -15.32
CA GLU A 609 -36.75 11.44 -15.65
C GLU A 609 -37.52 10.29 -16.30
N ASN A 610 -36.92 9.58 -17.27
CA ASN A 610 -37.56 8.41 -17.89
C ASN A 610 -37.76 7.25 -16.93
N CYS A 611 -36.82 7.02 -16.00
CA CYS A 611 -36.98 6.02 -14.94
C CYS A 611 -38.15 6.34 -14.02
N LEU A 612 -38.19 7.58 -13.53
CA LEU A 612 -39.25 8.05 -12.64
C LEU A 612 -40.60 8.00 -13.36
N ALA A 613 -40.66 8.38 -14.63
CA ALA A 613 -41.86 8.23 -15.45
C ALA A 613 -42.29 6.76 -15.58
N ALA A 614 -41.35 5.83 -15.79
CA ALA A 614 -41.64 4.39 -15.79
C ALA A 614 -42.25 3.92 -14.47
N LEU A 615 -41.65 4.32 -13.34
CA LEU A 615 -42.14 4.02 -12.00
C LEU A 615 -43.53 4.60 -11.78
N THR A 616 -43.79 5.82 -12.24
CA THR A 616 -45.11 6.46 -12.16
C THR A 616 -46.16 5.73 -13.00
N ILE A 617 -45.83 5.31 -14.22
CA ILE A 617 -46.72 4.51 -15.08
C ILE A 617 -47.08 3.20 -14.38
N LEU A 618 -46.10 2.51 -13.79
CA LEU A 618 -46.28 1.23 -13.10
C LEU A 618 -47.05 1.40 -11.77
N ALA A 619 -46.71 2.39 -10.96
CA ALA A 619 -47.33 2.65 -9.66
C ALA A 619 -48.77 3.17 -9.82
N GLY A 620 -48.99 4.10 -10.75
CA GLY A 620 -50.31 4.62 -11.08
C GLY A 620 -51.14 3.65 -11.94
N GLN A 621 -50.51 2.59 -12.47
CA GLN A 621 -51.12 1.65 -13.42
C GLN A 621 -51.87 2.38 -14.54
N LEU A 622 -51.25 3.42 -15.11
CA LEU A 622 -51.84 4.23 -16.18
C LEU A 622 -51.97 3.40 -17.48
N VAL A 623 -51.00 2.52 -17.70
CA VAL A 623 -50.93 1.59 -18.82
C VAL A 623 -50.38 0.26 -18.32
N ARG A 624 -50.91 -0.85 -18.81
CA ARG A 624 -50.45 -2.21 -18.49
C ARG A 624 -49.91 -2.91 -19.74
N ASN A 625 -49.03 -3.89 -19.55
CA ASN A 625 -48.64 -4.78 -20.64
C ASN A 625 -49.91 -5.50 -21.16
N GLY A 626 -50.17 -5.39 -22.46
CA GLY A 626 -51.37 -5.90 -23.13
C GLY A 626 -52.46 -4.86 -23.41
N ASP A 627 -52.38 -3.66 -22.85
CA ASP A 627 -53.35 -2.59 -23.15
C ASP A 627 -53.22 -2.09 -24.59
N TYR A 628 -54.35 -1.70 -25.19
CA TYR A 628 -54.38 -1.01 -26.47
C TYR A 628 -54.46 0.50 -26.23
N ILE A 629 -53.43 1.21 -26.70
CA ILE A 629 -53.30 2.64 -26.51
C ILE A 629 -53.12 3.35 -27.85
N GLU A 630 -53.45 4.64 -27.87
CA GLU A 630 -53.22 5.53 -28.99
C GLU A 630 -52.42 6.74 -28.52
N VAL A 631 -51.23 6.92 -29.10
CA VAL A 631 -50.29 7.99 -28.76
C VAL A 631 -49.90 8.69 -30.06
N ASP A 632 -50.07 10.01 -30.11
CA ASP A 632 -49.78 10.84 -31.30
C ASP A 632 -50.44 10.32 -32.59
N GLY A 633 -51.64 9.75 -32.47
CA GLY A 633 -52.41 9.18 -33.60
C GLY A 633 -51.98 7.77 -34.04
N ILE A 634 -50.99 7.17 -33.37
CA ILE A 634 -50.55 5.79 -33.63
C ILE A 634 -51.23 4.86 -32.62
N TYR A 635 -52.02 3.93 -33.13
CA TYR A 635 -52.73 2.90 -32.36
C TYR A 635 -51.92 1.59 -32.28
N GLY A 636 -51.83 0.97 -31.10
CA GLY A 636 -51.19 -0.32 -30.94
C GLY A 636 -51.27 -0.94 -29.55
N CYS A 637 -50.74 -2.16 -29.42
CA CYS A 637 -50.72 -2.94 -28.18
C CYS A 637 -49.40 -2.78 -27.42
N VAL A 638 -49.47 -2.52 -26.11
CA VAL A 638 -48.28 -2.37 -25.27
C VAL A 638 -47.67 -3.73 -24.97
N ARG A 639 -46.45 -3.98 -25.44
CA ARG A 639 -45.73 -5.24 -25.21
C ARG A 639 -44.93 -5.24 -23.93
N LYS A 640 -44.19 -4.15 -23.69
CA LYS A 640 -43.26 -4.07 -22.56
C LYS A 640 -43.05 -2.63 -22.12
N ILE A 641 -43.24 -2.39 -20.82
CA ILE A 641 -42.79 -1.17 -20.15
C ILE A 641 -41.33 -1.40 -19.70
N GLY A 642 -40.38 -0.71 -20.34
CA GLY A 642 -38.97 -0.73 -19.98
C GLY A 642 -38.59 0.43 -19.05
N PHE A 643 -37.32 0.45 -18.60
CA PHE A 643 -36.80 1.50 -17.72
C PHE A 643 -36.76 2.89 -18.38
N ARG A 644 -36.46 2.96 -19.69
CA ARG A 644 -36.35 4.22 -20.44
C ARG A 644 -37.57 4.48 -21.35
N SER A 645 -38.18 3.42 -21.86
CA SER A 645 -39.20 3.52 -22.88
C SER A 645 -40.21 2.40 -22.77
N THR A 646 -41.42 2.66 -23.22
CA THR A 646 -42.50 1.70 -23.40
C THR A 646 -42.54 1.28 -24.87
N VAL A 647 -42.60 -0.03 -25.08
CA VAL A 647 -42.60 -0.65 -26.41
C VAL A 647 -44.02 -1.07 -26.75
N MET A 648 -44.53 -0.51 -27.85
CA MET A 648 -45.85 -0.77 -28.41
C MET A 648 -45.67 -1.44 -29.77
N GLU A 649 -46.51 -2.42 -30.09
CA GLU A 649 -46.60 -3.03 -31.41
C GLU A 649 -47.86 -2.54 -32.10
N THR A 650 -47.69 -1.94 -33.28
CA THR A 650 -48.81 -1.49 -34.12
C THR A 650 -49.47 -2.69 -34.80
N GLU A 651 -50.73 -2.54 -35.21
CA GLU A 651 -51.43 -3.57 -36.00
C GLU A 651 -50.74 -3.90 -37.33
N GLU A 652 -49.91 -2.99 -37.85
CA GLU A 652 -49.10 -3.18 -39.06
C GLU A 652 -47.83 -4.04 -38.80
N GLY A 653 -47.60 -4.49 -37.56
CA GLY A 653 -46.43 -5.28 -37.15
C GLY A 653 -45.17 -4.45 -36.88
N ALA A 654 -45.23 -3.12 -36.96
CA ALA A 654 -44.14 -2.24 -36.57
C ALA A 654 -44.04 -2.11 -35.04
N VAL A 655 -42.81 -1.89 -34.55
CA VAL A 655 -42.53 -1.67 -33.13
C VAL A 655 -42.27 -0.18 -32.88
N LEU A 656 -43.18 0.48 -32.16
CA LEU A 656 -43.03 1.86 -31.72
C LEU A 656 -42.41 1.88 -30.31
N THR A 657 -41.32 2.64 -30.16
CA THR A 657 -40.66 2.83 -28.86
C THR A 657 -40.87 4.25 -28.38
N ILE A 658 -41.66 4.40 -27.31
CA ILE A 658 -42.06 5.69 -26.76
C ILE A 658 -41.25 5.96 -25.48
N PRO A 659 -40.51 7.08 -25.35
CA PRO A 659 -39.90 7.49 -24.09
C PRO A 659 -40.94 7.56 -22.98
N ASN A 660 -40.60 7.07 -21.79
CA ASN A 660 -41.56 7.03 -20.68
C ASN A 660 -42.00 8.43 -20.24
N THR A 661 -41.09 9.42 -20.28
CA THR A 661 -41.46 10.82 -20.00
C THR A 661 -42.53 11.32 -20.95
N GLN A 662 -42.38 11.06 -22.25
CA GLN A 662 -43.36 11.48 -23.25
C GLN A 662 -44.74 10.90 -22.95
N LEU A 663 -44.82 9.64 -22.54
CA LEU A 663 -46.10 8.99 -22.24
C LEU A 663 -46.78 9.53 -20.97
N VAL A 664 -46.01 10.05 -20.01
CA VAL A 664 -46.56 10.70 -18.80
C VAL A 664 -46.92 12.16 -19.04
N ASP A 665 -46.12 12.87 -19.83
CA ASP A 665 -46.27 14.31 -20.06
C ASP A 665 -47.29 14.63 -21.16
N SER A 666 -47.48 13.73 -22.14
CA SER A 666 -48.41 13.91 -23.26
C SER A 666 -49.79 13.28 -22.99
N LYS A 667 -50.79 13.76 -23.74
CA LYS A 667 -52.11 13.12 -23.75
C LYS A 667 -52.04 11.85 -24.58
N PHE A 668 -52.58 10.76 -24.04
CA PHE A 668 -52.78 9.50 -24.75
C PHE A 668 -54.18 8.95 -24.44
N LEU A 669 -54.68 8.09 -25.33
CA LEU A 669 -55.93 7.36 -25.12
C LEU A 669 -55.60 5.92 -24.77
N ASN A 670 -56.22 5.39 -23.71
CA ASN A 670 -56.15 3.97 -23.38
C ASN A 670 -57.54 3.36 -23.60
N TRP A 671 -57.66 2.56 -24.66
CA TRP A 671 -58.94 1.99 -25.11
C TRP A 671 -59.41 0.83 -24.21
N THR A 672 -58.51 0.16 -23.49
CA THR A 672 -58.82 -1.04 -22.68
C THR A 672 -58.88 -0.78 -21.18
N ARG A 673 -58.47 0.41 -20.71
CA ARG A 673 -58.32 0.66 -19.26
C ARG A 673 -59.62 0.58 -18.48
N SER A 674 -60.68 1.22 -19.00
CA SER A 674 -61.96 1.34 -18.31
C SER A 674 -62.88 0.16 -18.61
N ASN A 675 -62.88 -0.31 -19.85
CA ASN A 675 -63.68 -1.45 -20.29
C ASN A 675 -62.99 -2.08 -21.52
N PRO A 676 -62.94 -3.42 -21.68
CA PRO A 676 -62.51 -4.08 -22.92
C PRO A 676 -63.42 -3.81 -24.13
N LEU A 677 -64.55 -3.12 -23.94
CA LEU A 677 -65.50 -2.77 -24.99
C LEU A 677 -65.29 -1.34 -25.50
N ARG A 678 -65.24 -1.21 -26.82
CA ARG A 678 -65.19 0.06 -27.55
C ARG A 678 -66.55 0.37 -28.18
N ARG A 679 -67.01 1.62 -28.03
CA ARG A 679 -68.18 2.12 -28.76
C ARG A 679 -67.76 2.46 -30.19
N VAL A 680 -68.42 1.85 -31.16
CA VAL A 680 -68.17 2.01 -32.58
C VAL A 680 -69.39 2.65 -33.23
N GLU A 681 -69.14 3.57 -34.15
CA GLU A 681 -70.18 4.17 -35.00
C GLU A 681 -70.15 3.51 -36.38
N LEU A 682 -71.32 3.07 -36.86
CA LEU A 682 -71.53 2.68 -38.24
C LEU A 682 -72.57 3.61 -38.87
N LEU A 683 -72.18 4.31 -39.93
CA LEU A 683 -73.07 5.14 -40.72
C LEU A 683 -73.67 4.33 -41.86
N VAL A 684 -74.97 4.47 -42.05
CA VAL A 684 -75.75 3.77 -43.08
C VAL A 684 -76.69 4.77 -43.74
N ASP A 685 -76.62 4.89 -45.06
CA ASP A 685 -77.42 5.84 -45.83
C ASP A 685 -78.54 5.09 -46.58
N VAL A 686 -79.77 5.62 -46.55
CA VAL A 686 -80.95 5.07 -47.25
C VAL A 686 -81.65 6.13 -48.11
N ALA A 687 -82.40 5.73 -49.14
CA ALA A 687 -83.07 6.67 -50.04
C ALA A 687 -84.20 7.43 -49.31
N TYR A 688 -84.49 8.67 -49.72
CA TYR A 688 -85.55 9.50 -49.11
C TYR A 688 -86.94 8.86 -49.12
N ASN A 689 -87.21 8.02 -50.12
CA ASN A 689 -88.49 7.32 -50.26
C ASN A 689 -88.56 6.02 -49.43
N SER A 690 -87.55 5.72 -48.61
CA SER A 690 -87.53 4.52 -47.77
C SER A 690 -88.42 4.68 -46.53
N ASP A 691 -89.11 3.61 -46.15
CA ASP A 691 -89.87 3.57 -44.89
C ASP A 691 -88.91 3.56 -43.69
N LEU A 692 -88.80 4.70 -43.01
CA LEU A 692 -87.87 4.90 -41.89
C LEU A 692 -88.19 4.03 -40.68
N ALA A 693 -89.46 3.69 -40.45
CA ALA A 693 -89.86 2.81 -39.36
C ALA A 693 -89.38 1.38 -39.66
N LYS A 694 -89.57 0.93 -40.90
CA LYS A 694 -89.08 -0.37 -41.39
C LYS A 694 -87.54 -0.45 -41.38
N VAL A 695 -86.84 0.60 -41.81
CA VAL A 695 -85.37 0.68 -41.78
C VAL A 695 -84.85 0.55 -40.34
N THR A 696 -85.45 1.29 -39.40
CA THR A 696 -85.04 1.26 -37.98
C THR A 696 -85.27 -0.12 -37.36
N GLU A 697 -86.39 -0.77 -37.66
CA GLU A 697 -86.69 -2.12 -37.18
C GLU A 697 -85.68 -3.15 -37.72
N LEU A 698 -85.37 -3.08 -39.02
CA LEU A 698 -84.42 -3.98 -39.66
C LEU A 698 -83.00 -3.78 -39.13
N LEU A 699 -82.55 -2.53 -38.98
CA LEU A 699 -81.26 -2.23 -38.34
C LEU A 699 -81.19 -2.78 -36.92
N ARG A 700 -82.26 -2.65 -36.12
CA ARG A 700 -82.31 -3.21 -34.75
C ARG A 700 -82.19 -4.74 -34.77
N LYS A 701 -82.89 -5.41 -35.67
CA LYS A 701 -82.81 -6.88 -35.85
C LYS A 701 -81.41 -7.32 -36.28
N VAL A 702 -80.77 -6.58 -37.18
CA VAL A 702 -79.42 -6.90 -37.67
C VAL A 702 -78.38 -6.74 -36.58
N VAL A 703 -78.42 -5.61 -35.87
CA VAL A 703 -77.47 -5.30 -34.80
C VAL A 703 -77.58 -6.32 -33.66
N ALA A 704 -78.80 -6.73 -33.27
CA ALA A 704 -79.01 -7.73 -32.22
C ALA A 704 -78.52 -9.14 -32.59
N ASN A 705 -78.51 -9.49 -33.89
CA ASN A 705 -78.16 -10.83 -34.37
C ASN A 705 -76.72 -10.92 -34.95
N THR A 706 -75.96 -9.83 -34.94
CA THR A 706 -74.59 -9.83 -35.47
C THR A 706 -73.60 -10.28 -34.40
N GLU A 707 -72.93 -11.41 -34.66
CA GLU A 707 -71.89 -11.94 -33.77
C GLU A 707 -70.76 -10.91 -33.58
N GLY A 708 -70.46 -10.60 -32.31
CA GLY A 708 -69.44 -9.64 -31.90
C GLY A 708 -69.98 -8.30 -31.40
N VAL A 709 -71.26 -8.00 -31.64
CA VAL A 709 -71.97 -6.86 -31.05
C VAL A 709 -72.42 -7.24 -29.63
N GLN A 710 -72.14 -6.37 -28.65
CA GLN A 710 -72.54 -6.60 -27.28
C GLN A 710 -74.00 -6.19 -27.04
N SER A 711 -74.74 -7.03 -26.30
CA SER A 711 -76.12 -6.73 -25.89
C SER A 711 -76.19 -5.68 -24.78
N PHE A 712 -75.11 -5.48 -24.03
CA PHE A 712 -74.99 -4.47 -22.99
C PHE A 712 -73.61 -3.79 -23.07
N PRO A 713 -73.53 -2.44 -23.19
CA PRO A 713 -74.64 -1.48 -23.30
C PRO A 713 -75.47 -1.64 -24.57
N VAL A 714 -76.76 -1.29 -24.49
CA VAL A 714 -77.72 -1.46 -25.60
C VAL A 714 -77.29 -0.63 -26.81
N PRO A 715 -77.21 -1.21 -28.02
CA PRO A 715 -76.94 -0.46 -29.23
C PRO A 715 -78.00 0.59 -29.54
N GLU A 716 -77.58 1.77 -29.98
CA GLU A 716 -78.44 2.89 -30.32
C GLU A 716 -78.49 3.08 -31.83
N ILE A 717 -79.69 3.31 -32.37
CA ILE A 717 -79.90 3.60 -33.79
C ILE A 717 -80.60 4.95 -33.86
N LEU A 718 -79.92 5.93 -34.45
CA LEU A 718 -80.38 7.31 -34.54
C LEU A 718 -80.41 7.74 -36.01
N CYS A 719 -81.47 8.43 -36.41
CA CYS A 719 -81.44 9.19 -37.65
C CYS A 719 -80.53 10.40 -37.42
N ARG A 720 -79.31 10.37 -37.97
CA ARG A 720 -78.26 11.37 -37.73
C ARG A 720 -78.50 12.64 -38.52
N GLY A 721 -79.04 12.53 -39.74
CA GLY A 721 -79.27 13.69 -40.59
C GLY A 721 -79.90 13.36 -41.94
N LEU A 722 -80.43 14.40 -42.58
CA LEU A 722 -80.93 14.40 -43.95
C LEU A 722 -79.80 14.94 -44.83
N GLU A 723 -79.20 14.08 -45.65
CA GLU A 723 -78.05 14.39 -46.52
C GLU A 723 -78.52 14.77 -47.94
N ALA A 724 -77.62 15.21 -48.83
CA ALA A 724 -77.98 15.73 -50.15
C ALA A 724 -78.76 14.76 -51.06
N SER A 725 -78.58 13.45 -50.91
CA SER A 725 -79.29 12.42 -51.70
C SER A 725 -79.77 11.22 -50.88
N SER A 726 -79.65 11.29 -49.54
CA SER A 726 -79.93 10.16 -48.65
C SER A 726 -80.36 10.61 -47.25
N ILE A 727 -80.95 9.69 -46.50
CA ILE A 727 -81.20 9.83 -45.07
C ILE A 727 -80.16 8.98 -44.34
N ARG A 728 -79.36 9.60 -43.47
CA ARG A 728 -78.24 8.96 -42.77
C ARG A 728 -78.65 8.47 -41.39
N PHE A 729 -78.51 7.17 -41.17
CA PHE A 729 -78.61 6.54 -39.87
C PHE A 729 -77.23 6.33 -39.25
N ALA A 730 -77.09 6.67 -37.97
CA ALA A 730 -75.95 6.31 -37.14
C ALA A 730 -76.33 5.15 -36.22
N VAL A 731 -75.59 4.06 -36.35
CA VAL A 731 -75.71 2.87 -35.51
C VAL A 731 -74.53 2.86 -34.54
N PHE A 732 -74.78 3.18 -33.28
CA PHE A 732 -73.81 3.06 -32.21
C PHE A 732 -73.92 1.69 -31.55
N PHE A 733 -72.83 0.93 -31.54
CA PHE A 733 -72.79 -0.39 -30.91
C PHE A 733 -71.46 -0.59 -30.18
N TRP A 734 -71.44 -1.53 -29.24
CA TRP A 734 -70.23 -1.87 -28.49
C TRP A 734 -69.62 -3.16 -29.01
N ALA A 735 -68.31 -3.17 -29.22
CA ALA A 735 -67.55 -4.34 -29.67
C ALA A 735 -66.25 -4.49 -28.87
N ALA A 736 -65.72 -5.71 -28.77
CA ALA A 736 -64.51 -5.98 -27.98
C ALA A 736 -63.22 -5.55 -28.71
N GLU A 737 -62.29 -4.93 -27.98
CA GLU A 737 -60.93 -4.62 -28.45
C GLU A 737 -60.07 -5.89 -28.49
N PRO A 738 -59.24 -6.14 -29.52
CA PRO A 738 -58.99 -5.36 -30.74
C PRO A 738 -59.93 -5.69 -31.92
N ARG A 739 -60.86 -6.63 -31.75
CA ARG A 739 -61.66 -7.20 -32.86
C ARG A 739 -62.81 -6.30 -33.34
N TRP A 740 -62.94 -5.08 -32.82
CA TRP A 740 -64.04 -4.18 -33.12
C TRP A 740 -64.22 -3.91 -34.62
N TRP A 741 -63.12 -3.83 -35.38
CA TRP A 741 -63.15 -3.60 -36.82
C TRP A 741 -63.73 -4.79 -37.60
N GLN A 742 -63.47 -6.02 -37.13
CA GLN A 742 -64.05 -7.24 -37.69
C GLN A 742 -65.57 -7.26 -37.46
N THR A 743 -65.99 -6.91 -36.24
CA THR A 743 -67.42 -6.79 -35.90
C THR A 743 -68.09 -5.71 -36.75
N GLN A 744 -67.47 -4.54 -36.92
CA GLN A 744 -68.01 -3.46 -37.74
C GLN A 744 -68.15 -3.86 -39.21
N ALA A 745 -67.13 -4.53 -39.77
CA ALA A 745 -67.18 -5.03 -41.15
C ALA A 745 -68.29 -6.07 -41.34
N ARG A 746 -68.42 -7.02 -40.41
CA ARG A 746 -69.48 -8.03 -40.41
C ARG A 746 -70.87 -7.41 -40.34
N LEU A 747 -71.05 -6.43 -39.44
CA LEU A 747 -72.30 -5.68 -39.31
C LEU A 747 -72.64 -4.96 -40.61
N ARG A 748 -71.66 -4.30 -41.24
CA ARG A 748 -71.84 -3.60 -42.52
C ARG A 748 -72.31 -4.54 -43.63
N CYS A 749 -71.70 -5.72 -43.76
CA CYS A 749 -72.14 -6.72 -44.73
C CYS A 749 -73.57 -7.20 -44.44
N ARG A 750 -73.90 -7.47 -43.17
CA ARG A 750 -75.22 -7.96 -42.78
C ARG A 750 -76.32 -6.93 -43.00
N VAL A 751 -76.04 -5.65 -42.79
CA VAL A 751 -76.95 -4.54 -43.11
C VAL A 751 -77.24 -4.51 -44.61
N LEU A 752 -76.21 -4.64 -45.46
CA LEU A 752 -76.36 -4.64 -46.91
C LEU A 752 -77.23 -5.81 -47.41
N GLU A 753 -77.02 -7.01 -46.89
CA GLU A 753 -77.82 -8.20 -47.21
C GLU A 753 -79.30 -7.98 -46.87
N ILE A 754 -79.58 -7.54 -45.65
CA ILE A 754 -80.95 -7.37 -45.15
C ILE A 754 -81.67 -6.24 -45.87
N PHE A 755 -80.96 -5.16 -46.22
CA PHE A 755 -81.54 -4.08 -47.02
C PHE A 755 -81.92 -4.56 -48.42
N ARG A 756 -81.07 -5.38 -49.06
CA ARG A 756 -81.36 -5.98 -50.37
C ARG A 756 -82.57 -6.93 -50.32
N GLU A 757 -82.66 -7.78 -49.30
CA GLU A 757 -83.78 -8.71 -49.12
C GLU A 757 -85.13 -8.00 -48.89
N ASN A 758 -85.11 -6.82 -48.26
CA ASN A 758 -86.31 -6.08 -47.87
C ASN A 758 -86.67 -4.93 -48.83
N GLY A 759 -85.94 -4.78 -49.95
CA GLY A 759 -86.16 -3.75 -50.95
C GLY A 759 -85.83 -2.33 -50.48
N ILE A 760 -84.92 -2.17 -49.52
CA ILE A 760 -84.44 -0.85 -49.09
C ILE A 760 -83.32 -0.41 -50.02
N GLU A 761 -83.53 0.72 -50.70
CA GLU A 761 -82.56 1.28 -51.63
C GLU A 761 -81.48 2.07 -50.89
N ILE A 762 -80.22 1.74 -51.16
CA ILE A 762 -79.06 2.56 -50.81
C ILE A 762 -78.82 3.49 -52.01
N PRO A 763 -79.05 4.80 -51.87
CA PRO A 763 -79.08 5.71 -52.99
C PRO A 763 -77.67 5.95 -53.52
N PHE A 764 -77.54 5.97 -54.85
CA PHE A 764 -76.41 6.64 -55.49
C PHE A 764 -76.59 8.16 -55.37
N ASN A 765 -75.55 8.94 -55.67
CA ASN A 765 -75.66 10.39 -55.73
C ASN A 765 -76.78 10.78 -56.73
N GLN A 766 -77.81 11.47 -56.25
CA GLN A 766 -78.93 11.92 -57.07
C GLN A 766 -78.64 13.33 -57.61
N LEU A 767 -78.95 13.54 -58.90
CA LEU A 767 -78.74 14.82 -59.58
C LEU A 767 -80.01 15.18 -60.36
N ASP A 768 -80.65 16.28 -59.95
CA ASP A 768 -81.73 16.87 -60.73
C ASP A 768 -81.13 17.70 -61.88
N VAL A 769 -81.26 17.17 -63.10
CA VAL A 769 -80.78 17.84 -64.32
C VAL A 769 -81.94 18.55 -65.01
N THR A 770 -81.95 19.89 -64.94
CA THR A 770 -82.91 20.70 -65.70
C THR A 770 -82.32 21.01 -67.09
N VAL A 771 -82.81 20.32 -68.13
CA VAL A 771 -82.42 20.60 -69.52
C VAL A 771 -83.31 21.71 -70.09
N LYS A 772 -82.71 22.86 -70.45
CA LYS A 772 -83.41 23.95 -71.13
C LYS A 772 -83.20 23.81 -72.64
N HIS A 773 -84.27 23.59 -73.40
CA HIS A 773 -84.24 23.67 -74.86
C HIS A 773 -84.49 25.12 -75.30
N SER A 774 -83.57 25.69 -76.09
CA SER A 774 -83.67 27.03 -76.71
C SER A 774 -84.37 26.97 -78.06
#